data_AF-A0A183STE4-F1
#
_entry.id   AF-A0A183STE4-F1
#
_cell.length_a   1.000
_cell.length_b   1.000
_cell.length_c   1.000
_cell.angle_alpha   90.00
_cell.angle_beta   90.00
_cell.angle_gamma   90.00
#
_symmetry.space_group_name_H-M   'P 1'
#
loop_
_entity.id
_entity.type
_entity.pdbx_description
1 polymer ?
#
loop_
_entity_poly.entity_id
_entity_poly.type
_entity_poly.pdbx_seq_one_letter_code
_entity_poly.pdbx_strand_id
1 'polypeptide(L)'
;MESSNEAVNPASAGVPATNGFLCPRCGRVCRSAAGLKLHVRRCQADSVLPPSVSVSSSVPASTSMSVPSQSSSGALLRDHCFRSFSSVRGRSQHLKSAHPTAETDQVLCCRSSLLHSAVKLLTKSPCQAIASGDLLSLALDLLMGEEHLPEAAPRLDAHALAVFPRRWRPGVSRRPTVAVRPTANRKLRRAQYAEVQARLAKNPKAGAQFVLSGDWRKARALNHRYLLVVSPLPNCPFPVWFPGAALSYSDQQLGFDLAGTTVDSLAYADDLVLFAKSPLRLQQRLDGLANGLSLAGMVLNSAKCASFYVQALGNKSACPCPCEVSIGGCVAFAWATGHFQLFGSALLIQVTVGHRPIFAAMLDELSHAPLKLQQRVSLLKRHLLPKVLHELVLGAVHRNTLKRLDTQVRQHLRRWLRLPADTPTAFLHAPVNDGGLGVPCLAVLVPFAKRRRLDSVLASSEPAVRAAATVPSAYSGLRLAAQPVRFRRSVLASKEDARNYWKSAFYSSADGRPLAAFAKSACASQWLSSPARVFPWLYLRGIQLREGVLSTKSRRNRRTGISDDLCRGQCGQRETLFHILQFCQLTHQARVWRHNQVMKLLATKLVKRGHKVLLEPHIPEGWTFRKPDIVVCGEDGLTVVDIAIAGEELMESVYAGKIRYNSAAEVQVNL
;
A
#
# COMPACT_ATOMS: atom_id res chain seq x y z
N MET A 1 23.64 -21.80 55.60
CA MET A 1 23.75 -20.41 56.10
C MET A 1 23.14 -19.51 55.05
N GLU A 2 22.10 -18.77 55.45
CA GLU A 2 21.52 -17.54 54.87
C GLU A 2 21.06 -17.58 53.40
N SER A 3 19.76 -17.75 53.12
CA SER A 3 18.61 -16.81 53.25
C SER A 3 18.51 -15.77 52.11
N SER A 4 17.45 -15.86 51.31
CA SER A 4 16.96 -14.74 50.49
C SER A 4 15.44 -14.88 50.26
N ASN A 5 14.71 -14.29 51.19
CA ASN A 5 13.29 -13.90 51.22
C ASN A 5 12.46 -13.98 49.92
N GLU A 6 11.47 -14.86 49.93
CA GLU A 6 10.19 -14.67 49.24
C GLU A 6 9.28 -13.78 50.12
N ALA A 7 8.96 -12.58 49.63
CA ALA A 7 7.94 -11.74 50.22
C ALA A 7 6.60 -11.97 49.50
N VAL A 8 5.77 -12.80 50.12
CA VAL A 8 4.32 -12.88 49.87
C VAL A 8 3.69 -11.56 50.35
N ASN A 9 2.95 -10.88 49.48
CA ASN A 9 2.09 -9.76 49.87
C ASN A 9 0.61 -10.12 49.70
N PRO A 10 -0.25 -9.69 50.63
CA PRO A 10 -1.54 -10.31 50.89
C PRO A 10 -2.68 -9.74 50.04
N ALA A 11 -3.74 -10.53 49.94
CA ALA A 11 -5.05 -10.11 49.47
C ALA A 11 -5.52 -8.85 50.21
N SER A 12 -5.84 -7.79 49.48
CA SER A 12 -6.59 -6.65 49.99
C SER A 12 -8.07 -6.85 49.68
N ALA A 13 -8.83 -6.95 50.77
CA ALA A 13 -10.28 -6.93 50.80
C ALA A 13 -10.85 -5.64 50.19
N GLY A 14 -12.03 -5.76 49.61
CA GLY A 14 -12.71 -4.68 48.90
C GLY A 14 -13.17 -3.53 49.81
N VAL A 15 -13.07 -2.32 49.26
CA VAL A 15 -13.85 -1.15 49.66
C VAL A 15 -14.41 -0.51 48.38
N PRO A 16 -15.71 -0.22 48.28
CA PRO A 16 -16.31 0.31 47.05
C PRO A 16 -16.10 1.83 46.96
N ALA A 17 -15.30 2.28 45.99
CA ALA A 17 -15.20 3.71 45.67
C ALA A 17 -16.33 4.12 44.70
N THR A 18 -17.40 4.66 45.26
CA THR A 18 -18.53 5.32 44.58
C THR A 18 -18.13 6.68 44.00
N ASN A 19 -17.36 6.71 42.92
CA ASN A 19 -17.10 7.94 42.16
C ASN A 19 -17.77 7.88 40.77
N GLY A 20 -19.10 7.86 40.78
CA GLY A 20 -19.91 8.01 39.58
C GLY A 20 -20.61 9.38 39.55
N PHE A 21 -20.67 9.98 38.36
CA PHE A 21 -21.29 11.29 38.13
C PHE A 21 -22.81 11.15 38.11
N LEU A 22 -23.50 11.68 39.12
CA LEU A 22 -24.96 11.64 39.20
C LEU A 22 -25.62 12.58 38.20
N CYS A 23 -26.68 12.10 37.55
CA CYS A 23 -27.57 12.94 36.78
C CYS A 23 -28.48 13.75 37.71
N PRO A 24 -28.44 15.09 37.70
CA PRO A 24 -29.28 15.92 38.58
C PRO A 24 -30.77 15.90 38.21
N ARG A 25 -31.17 15.21 37.11
CA ARG A 25 -32.56 15.18 36.62
C ARG A 25 -33.28 13.85 36.81
N CYS A 26 -32.56 12.72 36.83
CA CYS A 26 -33.16 11.40 37.01
C CYS A 26 -32.41 10.51 38.01
N GLY A 27 -31.41 11.05 38.71
CA GLY A 27 -30.65 10.34 39.75
C GLY A 27 -29.68 9.27 39.24
N ARG A 28 -29.58 9.04 37.92
CA ARG A 28 -28.76 7.95 37.37
C ARG A 28 -27.26 8.23 37.48
N VAL A 29 -26.52 7.28 38.04
CA VAL A 29 -25.05 7.35 38.23
C VAL A 29 -24.33 6.96 36.94
N CYS A 30 -23.51 7.86 36.39
CA CYS A 30 -22.71 7.64 35.18
C CYS A 30 -21.23 7.41 35.52
N ARG A 31 -20.61 6.40 34.90
CA ARG A 31 -19.20 6.02 35.18
C ARG A 31 -18.15 7.04 34.68
N SER A 32 -18.55 8.06 33.92
CA SER A 32 -17.65 9.13 33.44
C SER A 32 -18.41 10.42 33.13
N ALA A 33 -17.73 11.56 33.19
CA ALA A 33 -18.30 12.87 32.86
C ALA A 33 -18.79 12.96 31.40
N ALA A 34 -18.13 12.26 30.48
CA ALA A 34 -18.57 12.14 29.09
C ALA A 34 -19.89 11.34 28.97
N GLY A 35 -20.04 10.28 29.78
CA GLY A 35 -21.28 9.52 29.88
C GLY A 35 -22.43 10.35 30.44
N LEU A 36 -22.18 11.15 31.47
CA LEU A 36 -23.18 12.06 32.05
C LEU A 36 -23.67 13.09 31.02
N LYS A 37 -22.76 13.72 30.26
CA LYS A 37 -23.13 14.70 29.21
C LYS A 37 -24.02 14.09 28.12
N LEU A 38 -23.73 12.86 27.69
CA LEU A 38 -24.56 12.15 26.70
C LEU A 38 -25.94 11.79 27.28
N HIS A 39 -25.99 11.40 28.54
CA HIS A 39 -27.22 11.01 29.22
C HIS A 39 -28.15 12.21 29.48
N VAL A 40 -27.63 13.34 29.97
CA VAL A 40 -28.41 14.57 30.21
C VAL A 40 -29.07 15.09 28.93
N ARG A 41 -28.39 14.99 27.78
CA ARG A 41 -28.96 15.36 26.47
C ARG A 41 -30.15 14.51 26.05
N ARG A 42 -30.22 13.25 26.51
CA ARG A 42 -31.31 12.33 26.18
C ARG A 42 -32.51 12.48 27.12
N CYS A 43 -32.26 12.81 28.39
CA CYS A 43 -33.30 13.06 29.40
C CYS A 43 -34.18 14.30 29.11
N GLN A 44 -33.77 15.20 28.22
CA GLN A 44 -34.52 16.43 27.89
C GLN A 44 -35.71 16.20 26.93
N ALA A 45 -35.86 15.02 26.34
CA ALA A 45 -36.80 14.81 25.24
C ALA A 45 -38.18 14.24 25.64
N ASP A 46 -38.39 13.84 26.91
CA ASP A 46 -39.52 12.98 27.30
C ASP A 46 -40.63 13.67 28.12
N SER A 47 -40.82 15.00 28.03
CA SER A 47 -41.85 15.67 28.85
C SER A 47 -42.63 16.77 28.12
N VAL A 48 -43.53 16.43 27.19
CA VAL A 48 -44.78 17.18 26.92
C VAL A 48 -45.84 16.28 26.22
N LEU A 49 -47.03 16.18 26.82
CA LEU A 49 -48.39 15.92 26.29
C LEU A 49 -49.31 16.99 26.96
N PRO A 50 -50.58 17.29 26.59
CA PRO A 50 -51.61 16.65 25.71
C PRO A 50 -52.35 17.74 24.84
N PRO A 51 -53.67 17.73 24.43
CA PRO A 51 -54.76 16.72 24.47
C PRO A 51 -55.60 16.53 23.17
N SER A 52 -56.54 15.59 23.29
CA SER A 52 -57.58 15.04 22.41
C SER A 52 -58.72 15.99 21.99
N VAL A 53 -59.26 15.84 20.77
CA VAL A 53 -60.67 16.10 20.41
C VAL A 53 -61.14 15.12 19.32
N SER A 54 -62.41 14.77 19.40
CA SER A 54 -63.20 13.71 18.80
C SER A 54 -64.12 14.17 17.64
N VAL A 55 -64.67 13.18 16.91
CA VAL A 55 -65.99 13.17 16.21
C VAL A 55 -66.05 13.49 14.70
N SER A 56 -66.32 12.41 13.94
CA SER A 56 -67.27 12.17 12.81
C SER A 56 -67.67 13.32 11.84
N SER A 57 -67.87 13.13 10.53
CA SER A 57 -68.85 12.22 9.89
C SER A 57 -68.96 12.52 8.36
N SER A 58 -69.48 11.54 7.59
CA SER A 58 -70.20 11.63 6.28
C SER A 58 -69.46 12.21 5.04
N VAL A 59 -69.14 11.47 3.95
CA VAL A 59 -69.99 10.77 2.93
C VAL A 59 -70.99 11.76 2.26
N PRO A 60 -71.30 11.76 0.93
CA PRO A 60 -71.04 10.81 -0.19
C PRO A 60 -70.41 11.46 -1.47
N ALA A 61 -69.84 10.70 -2.42
CA ALA A 61 -70.46 10.14 -3.65
C ALA A 61 -71.05 11.22 -4.60
N SER A 62 -71.01 11.17 -5.93
CA SER A 62 -70.62 10.19 -6.95
C SER A 62 -71.08 10.77 -8.29
N THR A 63 -70.23 10.79 -9.33
CA THR A 63 -70.65 10.73 -10.75
C THR A 63 -69.36 10.60 -11.57
N SER A 64 -68.90 9.42 -11.99
CA SER A 64 -69.41 8.48 -12.99
C SER A 64 -69.46 9.01 -14.42
N MET A 65 -68.71 8.30 -15.29
CA MET A 65 -68.83 8.21 -16.75
C MET A 65 -68.21 9.40 -17.52
N SER A 66 -67.44 9.26 -18.60
CA SER A 66 -67.33 8.17 -19.57
C SER A 66 -66.01 8.29 -20.34
N VAL A 67 -65.44 7.15 -20.71
CA VAL A 67 -64.36 7.01 -21.69
C VAL A 67 -64.91 7.30 -23.10
N PRO A 68 -64.07 7.85 -24.00
CA PRO A 68 -64.01 7.27 -25.34
C PRO A 68 -62.59 6.95 -25.81
N SER A 69 -62.59 5.98 -26.70
CA SER A 69 -61.50 5.15 -27.20
C SER A 69 -60.77 5.73 -28.41
N GLN A 70 -59.46 5.41 -28.45
CA GLN A 70 -58.61 5.14 -29.62
C GLN A 70 -58.36 6.26 -30.67
N SER A 71 -57.08 6.66 -30.81
CA SER A 71 -56.30 6.45 -32.05
C SER A 71 -54.87 7.01 -31.91
N SER A 72 -54.04 6.56 -32.85
CA SER A 72 -52.59 6.49 -32.90
C SER A 72 -51.81 7.80 -33.05
N SER A 73 -50.57 7.76 -32.51
CA SER A 73 -49.37 8.44 -32.99
C SER A 73 -49.33 9.97 -33.06
N GLY A 74 -48.47 10.56 -32.22
CA GLY A 74 -47.71 11.76 -32.59
C GLY A 74 -47.81 12.93 -31.62
N ALA A 75 -46.63 13.42 -31.23
CA ALA A 75 -46.37 14.72 -30.61
C ALA A 75 -46.73 14.91 -29.12
N LEU A 76 -45.73 14.75 -28.26
CA LEU A 76 -45.67 15.45 -26.97
C LEU A 76 -45.43 16.95 -27.22
N LEU A 77 -46.49 17.72 -27.42
CA LEU A 77 -46.56 19.16 -27.10
C LEU A 77 -47.18 19.25 -25.68
N ARG A 78 -46.72 20.05 -24.73
CA ARG A 78 -46.11 21.39 -24.76
C ARG A 78 -44.98 21.52 -23.73
N ASP A 79 -43.96 22.31 -24.05
CA ASP A 79 -43.56 23.47 -23.24
C ASP A 79 -42.52 24.33 -23.99
N HIS A 80 -42.93 25.57 -24.27
CA HIS A 80 -42.23 26.83 -24.61
C HIS A 80 -40.92 26.90 -25.43
N CYS A 81 -40.36 25.80 -25.95
CA CYS A 81 -39.18 25.83 -26.81
C CYS A 81 -39.44 25.04 -28.10
N PHE A 82 -39.54 25.73 -29.24
CA PHE A 82 -39.85 25.18 -30.56
C PHE A 82 -38.69 24.39 -31.20
N ARG A 83 -38.10 23.41 -30.47
CA ARG A 83 -37.05 22.54 -30.98
C ARG A 83 -37.45 21.06 -30.86
N SER A 84 -37.51 20.37 -31.99
CA SER A 84 -37.72 18.91 -32.05
C SER A 84 -36.40 18.16 -31.88
N PHE A 85 -36.40 17.10 -31.06
CA PHE A 85 -35.22 16.25 -30.83
C PHE A 85 -35.53 14.80 -31.21
N SER A 86 -34.63 14.17 -31.97
CA SER A 86 -34.76 12.77 -32.42
C SER A 86 -34.38 11.73 -31.35
N SER A 87 -33.88 12.14 -30.18
CA SER A 87 -33.56 11.24 -29.07
C SER A 87 -33.84 11.83 -27.69
N VAL A 88 -34.26 10.97 -26.76
CA VAL A 88 -34.52 11.31 -25.33
C VAL A 88 -33.28 11.92 -24.66
N ARG A 89 -32.09 11.47 -25.06
CA ARG A 89 -30.81 11.96 -24.53
C ARG A 89 -30.50 13.39 -24.97
N GLY A 90 -30.81 13.72 -26.24
CA GLY A 90 -30.67 15.06 -26.80
C GLY A 90 -31.60 16.07 -26.13
N ARG A 91 -32.88 15.71 -25.94
CA ARG A 91 -33.84 16.54 -25.19
C ARG A 91 -33.40 16.77 -23.74
N SER A 92 -32.89 15.73 -23.07
CA SER A 92 -32.42 15.82 -21.68
C SER A 92 -31.21 16.76 -21.51
N GLN A 93 -30.28 16.77 -22.45
CA GLN A 93 -29.14 17.71 -22.42
C GLN A 93 -29.57 19.16 -22.67
N HIS A 94 -30.53 19.37 -23.58
CA HIS A 94 -31.09 20.70 -23.83
C HIS A 94 -31.83 21.24 -22.59
N LEU A 95 -32.70 20.44 -21.97
CA LEU A 95 -33.41 20.84 -20.75
C LEU A 95 -32.45 21.18 -19.59
N LYS A 96 -31.39 20.37 -19.41
CA LYS A 96 -30.36 20.62 -18.37
C LYS A 96 -29.54 21.89 -18.59
N SER A 97 -29.43 22.36 -19.83
CA SER A 97 -28.63 23.55 -20.16
C SER A 97 -29.45 24.82 -20.29
N ALA A 98 -30.67 24.74 -20.82
CA ALA A 98 -31.52 25.90 -21.09
C ALA A 98 -32.59 26.16 -20.00
N HIS A 99 -33.05 25.14 -19.27
CA HIS A 99 -34.12 25.25 -18.27
C HIS A 99 -33.77 24.51 -16.96
N PRO A 100 -32.84 25.03 -16.15
CA PRO A 100 -32.31 24.33 -14.97
C PRO A 100 -33.29 24.18 -13.80
N THR A 101 -34.48 24.78 -13.87
CA THR A 101 -35.49 24.78 -12.78
C THR A 101 -36.70 23.87 -13.04
N ALA A 102 -36.82 23.22 -14.20
CA ALA A 102 -37.93 22.29 -14.47
C ALA A 102 -37.60 20.87 -13.99
N GLU A 103 -38.51 20.22 -13.25
CA GLU A 103 -38.41 18.80 -12.90
C GLU A 103 -38.32 17.97 -14.20
N THR A 104 -37.17 17.33 -14.44
CA THR A 104 -36.96 16.58 -15.68
C THR A 104 -37.90 15.36 -15.78
N ASP A 105 -38.42 15.04 -16.97
CA ASP A 105 -39.24 13.84 -17.27
C ASP A 105 -38.71 12.53 -16.65
N GLN A 106 -37.38 12.42 -16.51
CA GLN A 106 -36.72 11.25 -15.93
C GLN A 106 -36.96 11.12 -14.41
N VAL A 107 -37.11 12.24 -13.70
CA VAL A 107 -37.44 12.27 -12.27
C VAL A 107 -38.92 11.94 -12.06
N LEU A 108 -39.81 12.47 -12.90
CA LEU A 108 -41.23 12.14 -12.91
C LEU A 108 -41.47 10.65 -13.20
N CYS A 109 -40.77 10.08 -14.18
CA CYS A 109 -40.86 8.65 -14.50
C CYS A 109 -40.33 7.74 -13.37
N CYS A 110 -39.26 8.15 -12.69
CA CYS A 110 -38.77 7.42 -11.51
C CYS A 110 -39.74 7.53 -10.33
N ARG A 111 -40.36 8.70 -10.13
CA ARG A 111 -41.35 8.94 -9.07
C ARG A 111 -42.60 8.07 -9.25
N SER A 112 -43.16 8.03 -10.45
CA SER A 112 -44.33 7.20 -10.74
C SER A 112 -44.01 5.71 -10.57
N SER A 113 -42.85 5.24 -11.03
CA SER A 113 -42.39 3.85 -10.85
C SER A 113 -42.24 3.46 -9.37
N LEU A 114 -41.72 4.36 -8.54
CA LEU A 114 -41.58 4.14 -7.10
C LEU A 114 -42.94 4.09 -6.39
N LEU A 115 -43.88 4.96 -6.75
CA LEU A 115 -45.23 4.97 -6.16
C LEU A 115 -46.01 3.70 -6.54
N HIS A 116 -45.93 3.25 -7.79
CA HIS A 116 -46.53 1.96 -8.20
C HIS A 116 -45.94 0.77 -7.41
N SER A 117 -44.63 0.79 -7.16
CA SER A 117 -43.97 -0.22 -6.34
C SER A 117 -44.41 -0.16 -4.88
N ALA A 118 -44.60 1.04 -4.34
CA ALA A 118 -45.10 1.25 -2.98
C ALA A 118 -46.54 0.71 -2.82
N VAL A 119 -47.46 1.06 -3.73
CA VAL A 119 -48.84 0.54 -3.74
C VAL A 119 -48.85 -0.99 -3.76
N LYS A 120 -48.02 -1.61 -4.61
CA LYS A 120 -47.89 -3.07 -4.70
C LYS A 120 -47.36 -3.72 -3.40
N LEU A 121 -46.44 -3.06 -2.71
CA LEU A 121 -45.92 -3.55 -1.43
C LEU A 121 -46.94 -3.39 -0.30
N LEU A 122 -47.67 -2.27 -0.28
CA LEU A 122 -48.70 -2.00 0.73
C LEU A 122 -49.88 -2.96 0.61
N THR A 123 -50.32 -3.30 -0.62
CA THR A 123 -51.40 -4.28 -0.85
C THR A 123 -51.01 -5.73 -0.55
N LYS A 124 -49.71 -6.08 -0.61
CA LYS A 124 -49.22 -7.46 -0.42
C LYS A 124 -48.51 -7.69 0.92
N SER A 125 -48.45 -6.67 1.79
CA SER A 125 -47.74 -6.77 3.05
C SER A 125 -48.55 -7.58 4.08
N PRO A 126 -47.95 -8.62 4.73
CA PRO A 126 -48.60 -9.36 5.80
C PRO A 126 -48.66 -8.58 7.13
N CYS A 127 -48.03 -7.40 7.20
CA CYS A 127 -48.01 -6.57 8.40
C CYS A 127 -49.16 -5.54 8.36
N GLN A 128 -50.22 -5.78 9.13
CA GLN A 128 -51.40 -4.89 9.22
C GLN A 128 -51.05 -3.45 9.58
N ALA A 129 -49.98 -3.23 10.34
CA ALA A 129 -49.52 -1.89 10.73
C ALA A 129 -48.89 -1.08 9.57
N ILE A 130 -48.40 -1.76 8.52
CA ILE A 130 -47.83 -1.12 7.32
C ILE A 130 -48.86 -1.13 6.17
N ALA A 131 -49.73 -2.14 6.12
CA ALA A 131 -50.85 -2.22 5.19
C ALA A 131 -52.07 -1.41 5.69
N SER A 132 -51.84 -0.20 6.19
CA SER A 132 -52.92 0.69 6.61
C SER A 132 -53.63 1.26 5.38
N GLY A 133 -54.96 1.39 5.45
CA GLY A 133 -55.74 2.05 4.40
C GLY A 133 -55.30 3.50 4.16
N ASP A 134 -54.80 4.16 5.20
CA ASP A 134 -54.31 5.55 5.16
C ASP A 134 -53.00 5.70 4.35
N LEU A 135 -52.07 4.75 4.43
CA LEU A 135 -50.85 4.78 3.60
C LEU A 135 -51.15 4.39 2.15
N LEU A 136 -52.09 3.48 1.93
CA LEU A 136 -52.48 3.05 0.60
C LEU A 136 -53.20 4.19 -0.14
N SER A 137 -54.13 4.90 0.52
CA SER A 137 -54.79 6.09 -0.04
C SER A 137 -53.78 7.18 -0.35
N LEU A 138 -52.88 7.53 0.58
CA LEU A 138 -51.85 8.53 0.33
C LEU A 138 -50.91 8.17 -0.84
N ALA A 139 -50.54 6.89 -1.00
CA ALA A 139 -49.74 6.45 -2.13
C ALA A 139 -50.49 6.51 -3.48
N LEU A 140 -51.81 6.29 -3.46
CA LEU A 140 -52.69 6.42 -4.64
C LEU A 140 -52.94 7.90 -4.98
N ASP A 141 -53.23 8.75 -4.00
CA ASP A 141 -53.44 10.20 -4.16
C ASP A 141 -52.20 10.86 -4.80
N LEU A 142 -50.99 10.48 -4.32
CA LEU A 142 -49.71 10.93 -4.89
C LEU A 142 -49.43 10.42 -6.31
N LEU A 143 -50.03 9.29 -6.70
CA LEU A 143 -49.86 8.65 -8.01
C LEU A 143 -50.85 9.22 -9.03
N MET A 144 -52.07 9.54 -8.58
CA MET A 144 -53.10 10.23 -9.36
C MET A 144 -52.85 11.73 -9.48
N GLY A 145 -51.94 12.29 -8.66
CA GLY A 145 -51.56 13.70 -8.70
C GLY A 145 -52.54 14.63 -7.98
N GLU A 146 -53.49 14.07 -7.22
CA GLU A 146 -54.49 14.81 -6.45
C GLU A 146 -53.92 15.42 -5.17
N GLU A 147 -52.76 14.95 -4.71
CA GLU A 147 -52.04 15.51 -3.58
C GLU A 147 -50.58 15.80 -3.96
N HIS A 148 -50.02 16.93 -3.52
CA HIS A 148 -48.62 17.25 -3.75
C HIS A 148 -47.73 16.84 -2.57
N LEU A 149 -46.47 16.49 -2.84
CA LEU A 149 -45.51 16.01 -1.82
C LEU A 149 -45.42 16.88 -0.54
N PRO A 150 -45.53 18.22 -0.59
CA PRO A 150 -45.53 19.05 0.63
C PRO A 150 -46.76 18.81 1.53
N GLU A 151 -47.90 18.46 0.94
CA GLU A 151 -49.19 18.24 1.63
C GLU A 151 -49.30 16.80 2.15
N ALA A 152 -48.73 15.84 1.42
CA ALA A 152 -48.66 14.44 1.83
C ALA A 152 -47.65 14.18 2.98
N ALA A 153 -46.61 15.02 3.11
CA ALA A 153 -45.56 14.88 4.12
C ALA A 153 -46.10 14.82 5.58
N PRO A 154 -46.95 15.75 6.05
CA PRO A 154 -47.50 15.71 7.40
C PRO A 154 -48.38 14.47 7.66
N ARG A 155 -49.14 14.00 6.67
CA ARG A 155 -49.94 12.77 6.78
C ARG A 155 -49.06 11.53 6.94
N LEU A 156 -47.97 11.45 6.17
CA LEU A 156 -46.98 10.37 6.27
C LEU A 156 -46.24 10.41 7.62
N ASP A 157 -45.87 11.60 8.09
CA ASP A 157 -45.24 11.80 9.40
C ASP A 157 -46.18 11.38 10.54
N ALA A 158 -47.45 11.76 10.48
CA ALA A 158 -48.46 11.39 11.48
C ALA A 158 -48.66 9.86 11.53
N HIS A 159 -48.76 9.21 10.36
CA HIS A 159 -48.86 7.76 10.29
C HIS A 159 -47.60 7.07 10.85
N ALA A 160 -46.41 7.55 10.49
CA ALA A 160 -45.16 7.00 10.97
C ALA A 160 -44.94 7.21 12.49
N LEU A 161 -45.44 8.32 13.05
CA LEU A 161 -45.48 8.54 14.50
C LEU A 161 -46.43 7.55 15.20
N ALA A 162 -47.61 7.29 14.63
CA ALA A 162 -48.57 6.36 15.20
C ALA A 162 -48.04 4.90 15.20
N VAL A 163 -47.44 4.48 14.08
CA VAL A 163 -46.96 3.09 13.92
C VAL A 163 -45.58 2.87 14.54
N PHE A 164 -44.69 3.87 14.50
CA PHE A 164 -43.32 3.77 14.98
C PHE A 164 -42.91 4.88 15.97
N PRO A 165 -43.65 5.07 17.08
CA PRO A 165 -43.50 6.24 17.96
C PRO A 165 -42.11 6.38 18.60
N ARG A 166 -41.39 5.27 18.81
CA ARG A 166 -40.03 5.29 19.38
C ARG A 166 -38.91 5.40 18.34
N ARG A 167 -39.19 5.14 17.06
CA ARG A 167 -38.19 5.10 15.98
C ARG A 167 -38.31 6.28 15.01
N TRP A 168 -39.52 6.79 14.81
CA TRP A 168 -39.76 7.95 13.96
C TRP A 168 -39.43 9.23 14.72
N ARG A 169 -38.48 10.00 14.18
CA ARG A 169 -38.14 11.35 14.65
C ARG A 169 -38.03 12.20 13.40
N PRO A 170 -39.07 13.00 13.04
CA PRO A 170 -39.00 13.87 11.88
C PRO A 170 -37.79 14.78 12.04
N GLY A 171 -36.75 14.53 11.25
CA GLY A 171 -35.53 15.32 11.31
C GLY A 171 -35.74 16.60 10.54
N VAL A 172 -35.47 17.75 11.16
CA VAL A 172 -35.26 19.04 10.46
C VAL A 172 -34.53 18.76 9.16
N SER A 173 -35.15 19.15 8.05
CA SER A 173 -34.71 18.94 6.69
C SER A 173 -33.19 18.85 6.59
N ARG A 174 -32.65 17.65 6.42
CA ARG A 174 -31.34 17.49 5.78
C ARG A 174 -31.55 17.76 4.29
N ARG A 175 -31.89 19.01 3.93
CA ARG A 175 -31.42 19.55 2.65
C ARG A 175 -29.95 19.17 2.58
N PRO A 176 -29.44 18.61 1.46
CA PRO A 176 -28.00 18.51 1.29
C PRO A 176 -27.50 19.94 1.43
N THR A 177 -26.91 20.24 2.59
CA THR A 177 -26.22 21.50 2.82
C THR A 177 -25.26 21.59 1.66
N VAL A 178 -25.48 22.58 0.78
CA VAL A 178 -24.67 22.93 -0.39
C VAL A 178 -23.31 22.26 -0.25
N ALA A 179 -23.12 21.16 -1.00
CA ALA A 179 -22.06 20.17 -0.81
C ALA A 179 -20.86 20.80 -0.11
N VAL A 180 -20.68 20.51 1.20
CA VAL A 180 -19.62 21.10 2.04
C VAL A 180 -18.37 21.20 1.18
N ARG A 181 -18.03 22.45 0.79
CA ARG A 181 -16.91 22.72 -0.12
C ARG A 181 -15.74 21.91 0.43
N PRO A 182 -15.09 21.04 -0.36
CA PRO A 182 -14.07 20.16 0.19
C PRO A 182 -13.05 21.04 0.91
N THR A 183 -12.89 20.80 2.22
CA THR A 183 -12.00 21.57 3.08
C THR A 183 -10.66 21.72 2.37
N ALA A 184 -10.01 22.88 2.46
CA ALA A 184 -8.77 23.18 1.72
C ALA A 184 -7.76 22.01 1.80
N ASN A 185 -7.71 21.34 2.97
CA ASN A 185 -6.91 20.15 3.22
C ASN A 185 -7.27 18.92 2.36
N ARG A 186 -8.55 18.66 2.06
CA ARG A 186 -8.96 17.57 1.16
C ARG A 186 -8.58 17.85 -0.29
N LYS A 187 -8.72 19.10 -0.75
CA LYS A 187 -8.28 19.51 -2.10
C LYS A 187 -6.76 19.39 -2.23
N LEU A 188 -6.02 19.88 -1.24
CA LEU A 188 -4.56 19.77 -1.18
C LEU A 188 -4.10 18.31 -1.21
N ARG A 189 -4.66 17.44 -0.36
CA ARG A 189 -4.32 16.01 -0.38
C ARG A 189 -4.59 15.33 -1.72
N ARG A 190 -5.67 15.71 -2.40
CA ARG A 190 -6.00 15.18 -3.74
C ARG A 190 -5.01 15.67 -4.79
N ALA A 191 -4.63 16.94 -4.75
CA ALA A 191 -3.63 17.51 -5.65
C ALA A 191 -2.25 16.87 -5.44
N GLN A 192 -1.79 16.77 -4.19
CA GLN A 192 -0.54 16.09 -3.83
C GLN A 192 -0.55 14.63 -4.26
N TYR A 193 -1.66 13.92 -4.03
CA TYR A 193 -1.82 12.55 -4.51
C TYR A 193 -1.72 12.47 -6.04
N ALA A 194 -2.46 13.32 -6.76
CA ALA A 194 -2.47 13.33 -8.22
C ALA A 194 -1.07 13.58 -8.80
N GLU A 195 -0.33 14.56 -8.25
CA GLU A 195 1.04 14.89 -8.68
C GLU A 195 1.99 13.71 -8.43
N VAL A 196 1.95 13.11 -7.23
CA VAL A 196 2.78 11.94 -6.90
C VAL A 196 2.48 10.78 -7.83
N GLN A 197 1.20 10.50 -8.11
CA GLN A 197 0.82 9.41 -9.02
C GLN A 197 1.24 9.70 -10.46
N ALA A 198 1.07 10.94 -10.95
CA ALA A 198 1.46 11.34 -12.30
C ALA A 198 2.97 11.18 -12.52
N ARG A 199 3.80 11.62 -11.55
CA ARG A 199 5.26 11.45 -11.63
C ARG A 199 5.69 10.00 -11.56
N LEU A 200 5.10 9.21 -10.66
CA LEU A 200 5.40 7.77 -10.56
C LEU A 200 5.00 7.01 -11.84
N ALA A 201 3.91 7.42 -12.50
CA ALA A 201 3.48 6.84 -13.77
C ALA A 201 4.41 7.23 -14.93
N LYS A 202 4.85 8.49 -15.00
CA LYS A 202 5.75 8.99 -16.06
C LYS A 202 7.17 8.44 -15.93
N ASN A 203 7.77 8.54 -14.75
CA ASN A 203 9.11 8.04 -14.46
C ASN A 203 9.22 7.57 -13.00
N PRO A 204 9.23 6.26 -12.74
CA PRO A 204 9.27 5.71 -11.39
C PRO A 204 10.47 6.19 -10.55
N LYS A 205 11.65 6.39 -11.17
CA LYS A 205 12.87 6.81 -10.48
C LYS A 205 12.77 8.28 -10.04
N ALA A 206 12.37 9.16 -10.96
CA ALA A 206 12.18 10.58 -10.65
C ALA A 206 11.03 10.79 -9.65
N GLY A 207 9.93 10.05 -9.81
CA GLY A 207 8.82 10.06 -8.85
C GLY A 207 9.23 9.58 -7.46
N ALA A 208 10.05 8.54 -7.36
CA ALA A 208 10.61 8.08 -6.09
C ALA A 208 11.48 9.15 -5.42
N GLN A 209 12.36 9.82 -6.17
CA GLN A 209 13.22 10.88 -5.65
C GLN A 209 12.39 12.09 -5.18
N PHE A 210 11.34 12.46 -5.91
CA PHE A 210 10.39 13.50 -5.52
C PHE A 210 9.65 13.18 -4.22
N VAL A 211 9.33 11.91 -3.97
CA VAL A 211 8.76 11.46 -2.69
C VAL A 211 9.80 11.54 -1.58
N LEU A 212 11.01 11.02 -1.80
CA LEU A 212 12.04 10.90 -0.77
C LEU A 212 12.67 12.25 -0.38
N SER A 213 12.61 13.25 -1.24
CA SER A 213 13.03 14.64 -0.97
C SER A 213 12.01 15.45 -0.19
N GLY A 214 10.76 14.98 -0.09
CA GLY A 214 9.67 15.72 0.56
C GLY A 214 9.06 16.83 -0.30
N ASP A 215 9.51 17.02 -1.54
CA ASP A 215 9.01 18.08 -2.43
C ASP A 215 7.52 17.94 -2.77
N TRP A 216 6.97 16.73 -2.65
CA TRP A 216 5.53 16.48 -2.75
C TRP A 216 4.69 17.30 -1.76
N ARG A 217 5.26 17.74 -0.64
CA ARG A 217 4.57 18.62 0.32
C ARG A 217 4.32 20.01 -0.26
N LYS A 218 5.23 20.49 -1.11
CA LYS A 218 5.17 21.79 -1.80
C LYS A 218 4.23 21.77 -3.00
N ALA A 219 3.76 20.60 -3.44
CA ALA A 219 2.77 20.49 -4.51
C ALA A 219 1.46 21.16 -4.08
N ARG A 220 1.27 22.41 -4.51
CA ARG A 220 0.03 23.16 -4.31
C ARG A 220 -1.05 22.65 -5.25
N ALA A 221 -2.31 22.95 -4.91
CA ALA A 221 -3.45 22.81 -5.82
C ALA A 221 -3.33 23.85 -6.95
N LEU A 222 -2.29 23.74 -7.77
CA LEU A 222 -2.13 24.53 -8.96
C LEU A 222 -3.01 23.88 -10.03
N ASN A 223 -4.03 24.62 -10.48
CA ASN A 223 -4.70 24.31 -11.74
C ASN A 223 -3.62 24.11 -12.78
N HIS A 224 -3.66 22.95 -13.44
CA HIS A 224 -2.72 22.49 -14.46
C HIS A 224 -2.05 23.64 -15.21
N ARG A 225 -0.81 23.94 -14.85
CA ARG A 225 0.17 24.52 -15.77
C ARG A 225 1.36 23.61 -15.73
N TYR A 226 1.49 22.90 -16.84
CA TYR A 226 2.59 22.05 -17.27
C TYR A 226 3.90 22.42 -16.57
N LEU A 227 4.29 21.63 -15.56
CA LEU A 227 5.67 21.63 -15.10
C LEU A 227 6.45 20.81 -16.14
N LEU A 228 6.88 21.51 -17.19
CA LEU A 228 7.85 21.00 -18.15
C LEU A 228 9.17 20.86 -17.37
N VAL A 229 9.37 19.69 -16.76
CA VAL A 229 10.72 19.25 -16.41
C VAL A 229 11.41 19.05 -17.75
N VAL A 230 12.20 20.05 -18.14
CA VAL A 230 13.17 19.92 -19.22
C VAL A 230 14.05 18.74 -18.84
N SER A 231 13.83 17.63 -19.53
CA SER A 231 14.76 16.52 -19.53
C SER A 231 15.97 17.01 -20.33
N PRO A 232 17.19 17.02 -19.76
CA PRO A 232 18.36 17.10 -20.60
C PRO A 232 18.49 15.74 -21.30
N LEU A 233 17.96 15.66 -22.50
CA LEU A 233 18.52 14.81 -23.55
C LEU A 233 18.89 15.79 -24.67
N PRO A 234 20.11 15.69 -25.21
CA PRO A 234 20.60 14.47 -25.84
C PRO A 234 21.80 13.88 -25.06
N ASN A 235 21.86 12.56 -24.87
CA ASN A 235 22.80 11.74 -25.64
C ASN A 235 23.26 12.39 -26.95
N CYS A 236 24.13 13.40 -26.84
CA CYS A 236 25.13 13.60 -27.87
C CYS A 236 26.07 12.39 -27.79
N PRO A 237 26.61 11.90 -28.91
CA PRO A 237 27.75 11.03 -28.87
C PRO A 237 28.93 11.86 -28.35
N PHE A 238 29.03 12.03 -27.02
CA PHE A 238 30.27 12.43 -26.40
C PHE A 238 31.29 11.37 -26.79
N PRO A 239 32.34 11.71 -27.55
CA PRO A 239 33.30 10.71 -27.93
C PRO A 239 33.99 10.28 -26.65
N VAL A 240 33.86 9.00 -26.33
CA VAL A 240 34.41 8.28 -25.16
C VAL A 240 35.95 8.29 -25.14
N TRP A 241 36.59 9.18 -25.91
CA TRP A 241 38.03 9.28 -26.16
C TRP A 241 38.68 10.59 -25.67
N PHE A 242 37.91 11.55 -25.14
CA PHE A 242 38.43 12.92 -24.90
C PHE A 242 39.25 13.15 -23.62
N PRO A 243 38.94 12.57 -22.44
CA PRO A 243 39.75 12.81 -21.25
C PRO A 243 41.21 12.37 -21.46
N GLY A 244 41.42 11.25 -22.16
CA GLY A 244 42.76 10.71 -22.41
C GLY A 244 43.66 11.63 -23.23
N ALA A 245 43.12 12.31 -24.24
CA ALA A 245 43.87 13.21 -25.11
C ALA A 245 44.19 14.57 -24.46
N ALA A 246 43.34 15.07 -23.56
CA ALA A 246 43.68 16.26 -22.76
C ALA A 246 44.63 15.90 -21.60
N LEU A 247 44.46 14.72 -21.01
CA LEU A 247 45.34 14.21 -19.96
C LEU A 247 46.75 13.89 -20.46
N SER A 248 46.97 13.63 -21.75
CA SER A 248 48.34 13.48 -22.29
C SER A 248 49.14 14.77 -22.28
N TYR A 249 48.50 15.94 -22.22
CA TYR A 249 49.18 17.24 -22.04
C TYR A 249 49.50 17.54 -20.57
N SER A 250 48.88 16.81 -19.63
CA SER A 250 49.30 16.80 -18.23
C SER A 250 50.41 15.76 -18.07
N ASP A 251 51.60 16.18 -17.64
CA ASP A 251 52.70 15.25 -17.39
C ASP A 251 52.33 14.21 -16.30
N GLN A 252 52.18 12.96 -16.74
CA GLN A 252 51.75 11.84 -15.88
C GLN A 252 52.83 11.43 -14.88
N GLN A 253 54.10 11.78 -15.14
CA GLN A 253 55.21 11.48 -14.23
C GLN A 253 55.19 12.36 -12.97
N LEU A 254 54.45 13.48 -13.02
CA LEU A 254 54.22 14.38 -11.88
C LEU A 254 53.13 13.86 -10.92
N GLY A 255 52.55 12.69 -11.20
CA GLY A 255 51.56 11.99 -10.40
C GLY A 255 52.01 11.68 -8.96
N PHE A 256 51.06 11.20 -8.16
CA PHE A 256 51.32 10.78 -6.79
C PHE A 256 51.79 9.32 -6.76
N ASP A 257 52.84 9.01 -6.02
CA ASP A 257 53.35 7.63 -5.93
C ASP A 257 52.65 6.87 -4.80
N LEU A 258 51.95 5.80 -5.16
CA LEU A 258 51.22 4.93 -4.26
C LEU A 258 51.78 3.51 -4.36
N ALA A 259 52.54 3.11 -3.34
CA ALA A 259 53.15 1.77 -3.25
C ALA A 259 53.98 1.38 -4.50
N GLY A 260 54.76 2.31 -5.06
CA GLY A 260 55.60 2.08 -6.24
C GLY A 260 54.85 2.18 -7.56
N THR A 261 53.60 2.63 -7.54
CA THR A 261 52.79 2.91 -8.74
C THR A 261 52.39 4.38 -8.76
N THR A 262 52.71 5.08 -9.83
CA THR A 262 52.31 6.47 -10.03
C THR A 262 50.82 6.57 -10.37
N VAL A 263 50.04 7.15 -9.47
CA VAL A 263 48.63 7.49 -9.65
C VAL A 263 48.55 8.89 -10.24
N ASP A 264 48.05 8.93 -11.47
CA ASP A 264 47.96 10.16 -12.24
C ASP A 264 46.68 10.94 -11.95
N SER A 265 45.53 10.40 -12.35
CA SER A 265 44.25 11.08 -12.30
C SER A 265 43.08 10.10 -12.16
N LEU A 266 41.93 10.61 -11.71
CA LEU A 266 40.64 9.92 -11.75
C LEU A 266 39.66 10.77 -12.56
N ALA A 267 39.13 10.21 -13.64
CA ALA A 267 38.14 10.88 -14.48
C ALA A 267 36.82 10.12 -14.47
N TYR A 268 35.70 10.84 -14.37
CA TYR A 268 34.37 10.32 -14.59
C TYR A 268 33.52 11.38 -15.28
N ALA A 269 33.22 11.17 -16.57
CA ALA A 269 32.59 12.20 -17.41
C ALA A 269 33.38 13.53 -17.36
N ASP A 270 32.76 14.61 -16.86
CA ASP A 270 33.34 15.94 -16.69
C ASP A 270 34.09 16.13 -15.37
N ASP A 271 33.87 15.26 -14.39
CA ASP A 271 34.53 15.32 -13.09
C ASP A 271 35.94 14.70 -13.18
N LEU A 272 36.97 15.53 -13.02
CA LEU A 272 38.38 15.12 -13.04
C LEU A 272 39.07 15.44 -11.70
N VAL A 273 39.83 14.48 -11.18
CA VAL A 273 40.69 14.64 -10.01
C VAL A 273 42.14 14.37 -10.42
N LEU A 274 43.01 15.35 -10.18
CA LEU A 274 44.45 15.24 -10.42
C LEU A 274 45.18 14.96 -9.11
N PHE A 275 46.18 14.07 -9.15
CA PHE A 275 47.04 13.77 -8.00
C PHE A 275 48.46 14.27 -8.25
N ALA A 276 49.07 14.91 -7.25
CA ALA A 276 50.46 15.35 -7.33
C ALA A 276 51.12 15.25 -5.95
N LYS A 277 52.45 15.07 -5.93
CA LYS A 277 53.24 15.02 -4.67
C LYS A 277 53.40 16.38 -3.99
N SER A 278 53.33 17.47 -4.74
CA SER A 278 53.49 18.83 -4.21
C SER A 278 52.56 19.83 -4.92
N PRO A 279 52.24 20.97 -4.27
CA PRO A 279 51.46 22.05 -4.89
C PRO A 279 52.06 22.56 -6.21
N LEU A 280 53.38 22.70 -6.28
CA LEU A 280 54.09 23.13 -7.49
C LEU A 280 53.85 22.16 -8.66
N ARG A 281 53.93 20.86 -8.40
CA ARG A 281 53.65 19.84 -9.42
C ARG A 281 52.18 19.82 -9.83
N LEU A 282 51.27 20.06 -8.88
CA LEU A 282 49.85 20.19 -9.18
C LEU A 282 49.59 21.37 -10.12
N GLN A 283 50.24 22.51 -9.90
CA GLN A 283 50.13 23.69 -10.76
C GLN A 283 50.61 23.38 -12.18
N GLN A 284 51.80 22.80 -12.33
CA GLN A 284 52.35 22.41 -13.64
C GLN A 284 51.41 21.48 -14.41
N ARG A 285 50.79 20.52 -13.71
CA ARG A 285 49.80 19.62 -14.30
C ARG A 285 48.50 20.31 -14.70
N LEU A 286 48.03 21.24 -13.87
CA LEU A 286 46.84 22.06 -14.18
C LEU A 286 47.08 22.95 -15.40
N ASP A 287 48.25 23.55 -15.53
CA ASP A 287 48.60 24.40 -16.67
C ASP A 287 48.66 23.59 -17.96
N GLY A 288 49.31 22.41 -17.95
CA GLY A 288 49.33 21.48 -19.08
C GLY A 288 47.93 21.00 -19.47
N LEU A 289 47.10 20.66 -18.48
CA LEU A 289 45.70 20.27 -18.72
C LEU A 289 44.88 21.43 -19.30
N ALA A 290 45.02 22.64 -18.78
CA ALA A 290 44.32 23.83 -19.27
C ALA A 290 44.68 24.12 -20.74
N ASN A 291 45.95 23.96 -21.09
CA ASN A 291 46.42 24.07 -22.48
C ASN A 291 45.83 22.96 -23.37
N GLY A 292 45.81 21.71 -22.90
CA GLY A 292 45.19 20.61 -23.66
C GLY A 292 43.68 20.80 -23.87
N LEU A 293 42.98 21.32 -22.86
CA LEU A 293 41.54 21.62 -22.93
C LEU A 293 41.25 22.82 -23.84
N SER A 294 42.10 23.85 -23.84
CA SER A 294 41.92 25.02 -24.71
C SER A 294 42.05 24.67 -26.19
N LEU A 295 42.97 23.74 -26.54
CA LEU A 295 43.09 23.18 -27.89
C LEU A 295 41.82 22.44 -28.34
N ALA A 296 41.07 21.88 -27.39
CA ALA A 296 39.78 21.23 -27.64
C ALA A 296 38.58 22.20 -27.55
N GLY A 297 38.82 23.51 -27.39
CA GLY A 297 37.78 24.53 -27.24
C GLY A 297 37.03 24.49 -25.89
N MET A 298 37.63 23.88 -24.86
CA MET A 298 37.05 23.74 -23.52
C MET A 298 37.78 24.61 -22.49
N VAL A 299 37.07 25.01 -21.43
CA VAL A 299 37.61 25.87 -20.36
C VAL A 299 37.27 25.27 -19.00
N LEU A 300 38.26 25.27 -18.09
CA LEU A 300 38.06 24.86 -16.70
C LEU A 300 37.22 25.87 -15.93
N ASN A 301 36.21 25.39 -15.21
CA ASN A 301 35.37 26.24 -14.37
C ASN A 301 36.00 26.42 -12.99
N SER A 302 36.77 27.49 -12.82
CA SER A 302 37.47 27.81 -11.56
C SER A 302 36.55 27.85 -10.33
N ALA A 303 35.27 28.22 -10.48
CA ALA A 303 34.30 28.27 -9.40
C ALA A 303 33.83 26.88 -8.93
N LYS A 304 34.00 25.85 -9.76
CA LYS A 304 33.70 24.44 -9.42
C LYS A 304 34.95 23.64 -9.04
N CYS A 305 36.13 24.13 -9.38
CA CYS A 305 37.41 23.51 -9.04
C CYS A 305 37.77 23.82 -7.58
N ALA A 306 38.31 22.82 -6.89
CA ALA A 306 38.81 22.96 -5.52
C ALA A 306 40.13 22.21 -5.37
N SER A 307 41.03 22.78 -4.56
CA SER A 307 42.35 22.23 -4.28
C SER A 307 42.61 22.16 -2.78
N PHE A 308 43.20 21.04 -2.36
CA PHE A 308 43.64 20.82 -0.99
C PHE A 308 44.80 19.82 -1.01
N TYR A 309 45.65 19.86 0.01
CA TYR A 309 46.63 18.82 0.28
C TYR A 309 46.31 18.16 1.62
N VAL A 310 46.73 16.91 1.81
CA VAL A 310 46.44 16.16 3.04
C VAL A 310 47.72 16.07 3.87
N GLN A 311 47.71 16.70 5.04
CA GLN A 311 48.84 16.69 5.97
C GLN A 311 48.57 15.69 7.11
N ALA A 312 49.55 14.83 7.39
CA ALA A 312 49.49 13.94 8.54
C ALA A 312 49.73 14.74 9.83
N LEU A 313 48.77 14.68 10.76
CA LEU A 313 48.85 15.29 12.11
C LEU A 313 49.32 14.27 13.18
N GLY A 314 49.62 13.02 12.79
CA GLY A 314 50.06 11.93 13.65
C GLY A 314 49.72 10.55 13.07
N ASN A 315 49.93 9.47 13.85
CA ASN A 315 49.78 8.08 13.39
C ASN A 315 48.37 7.67 12.89
N LYS A 316 47.32 8.45 13.18
CA LYS A 316 45.91 8.10 12.83
C LYS A 316 45.05 9.29 12.37
N SER A 317 45.62 10.49 12.24
CA SER A 317 44.87 11.70 11.88
C SER A 317 45.56 12.41 10.72
N ALA A 318 44.76 12.81 9.74
CA ALA A 318 45.18 13.63 8.63
C ALA A 318 44.20 14.81 8.51
N CYS A 319 44.71 16.02 8.37
CA CYS A 319 43.90 17.19 8.08
C CYS A 319 44.05 17.57 6.60
N PRO A 320 42.94 17.91 5.93
CA PRO A 320 43.02 18.65 4.70
C PRO A 320 43.45 20.09 5.00
N CYS A 321 44.49 20.54 4.32
CA CYS A 321 45.00 21.90 4.37
C CYS A 321 44.72 22.58 3.02
N PRO A 322 44.39 23.89 3.03
CA PRO A 322 44.18 24.64 1.80
C PRO A 322 45.44 24.63 0.92
N CYS A 323 45.25 24.38 -0.37
CA CYS A 323 46.32 24.42 -1.37
C CYS A 323 45.98 25.53 -2.36
N GLU A 324 46.78 26.60 -2.39
CA GLU A 324 46.60 27.69 -3.34
C GLU A 324 47.21 27.28 -4.69
N VAL A 325 46.36 27.11 -5.69
CA VAL A 325 46.74 26.88 -7.10
C VAL A 325 45.93 27.81 -7.97
N SER A 326 46.51 28.27 -9.07
CA SER A 326 45.88 29.19 -10.02
C SER A 326 45.34 28.44 -11.25
N ILE A 327 44.18 28.86 -11.75
CA ILE A 327 43.56 28.36 -12.99
C ILE A 327 43.31 29.59 -13.86
N GLY A 328 44.06 29.75 -14.95
CA GLY A 328 43.91 30.88 -15.87
C GLY A 328 44.11 32.26 -15.22
N GLY A 329 45.01 32.36 -14.24
CA GLY A 329 45.27 33.61 -13.49
C GLY A 329 44.31 33.89 -12.33
N CYS A 330 43.26 33.08 -12.13
CA CYS A 330 42.40 33.14 -10.95
C CYS A 330 42.83 32.08 -9.92
N VAL A 331 42.95 32.45 -8.64
CA VAL A 331 43.24 31.49 -7.56
C VAL A 331 42.04 30.56 -7.39
N ALA A 332 42.25 29.26 -7.55
CA ALA A 332 41.24 28.24 -7.28
C ALA A 332 40.88 28.27 -5.79
N PHE A 333 39.61 28.00 -5.47
CA PHE A 333 39.13 28.04 -4.10
C PHE A 333 39.92 27.04 -3.22
N ALA A 334 40.72 27.58 -2.29
CA ALA A 334 41.49 26.79 -1.35
C ALA A 334 40.57 26.25 -0.24
N TRP A 335 40.36 24.94 -0.22
CA TRP A 335 39.34 24.34 0.63
C TRP A 335 39.88 24.03 2.04
N ALA A 336 39.23 24.60 3.06
CA ALA A 336 39.66 24.49 4.46
C ALA A 336 38.69 23.73 5.40
N THR A 337 37.47 23.35 4.98
CA THR A 337 36.49 22.72 5.90
C THR A 337 35.57 21.62 5.31
N GLY A 338 35.71 20.42 5.86
CA GLY A 338 34.61 19.51 6.26
C GLY A 338 33.93 18.60 5.23
N HIS A 339 33.33 19.13 4.16
CA HIS A 339 32.60 18.34 3.16
C HIS A 339 32.92 18.71 1.70
N PHE A 340 33.57 17.80 0.96
CA PHE A 340 33.62 17.83 -0.52
C PHE A 340 32.84 16.62 -1.08
N GLN A 341 31.91 16.86 -2.02
CA GLN A 341 31.16 15.78 -2.67
C GLN A 341 31.80 15.47 -4.01
N LEU A 342 32.46 14.31 -4.12
CA LEU A 342 32.97 13.78 -5.38
C LEU A 342 32.03 12.66 -5.85
N PHE A 343 31.57 12.72 -7.09
CA PHE A 343 30.64 11.76 -7.69
C PHE A 343 29.34 11.57 -6.88
N GLY A 344 28.86 12.64 -6.21
CA GLY A 344 27.67 12.59 -5.34
C GLY A 344 27.87 11.87 -4.01
N SER A 345 29.10 11.48 -3.67
CA SER A 345 29.48 10.90 -2.38
C SER A 345 30.42 11.85 -1.64
N ALA A 346 30.16 12.13 -0.36
CA ALA A 346 31.04 12.97 0.43
C ALA A 346 32.38 12.25 0.65
N LEU A 347 33.47 12.83 0.16
CA LEU A 347 34.84 12.38 0.41
C LEU A 347 35.20 12.86 1.83
N LEU A 348 34.78 12.07 2.81
CA LEU A 348 34.86 12.42 4.22
C LEU A 348 36.21 12.00 4.76
N ILE A 349 37.18 12.91 4.74
CA ILE A 349 38.50 12.63 5.32
C ILE A 349 38.38 12.47 6.86
N GLN A 350 37.37 13.06 7.53
CA GLN A 350 37.22 12.90 8.99
C GLN A 350 35.79 12.95 9.58
N VAL A 351 34.72 13.16 8.80
CA VAL A 351 33.36 13.31 9.37
C VAL A 351 32.56 12.02 9.28
N THR A 352 32.20 11.43 10.42
CA THR A 352 31.22 10.33 10.47
C THR A 352 29.83 10.90 10.16
N VAL A 353 29.33 10.66 8.94
CA VAL A 353 27.96 11.06 8.61
C VAL A 353 26.98 10.26 9.47
N GLY A 354 26.09 10.99 10.15
CA GLY A 354 24.96 10.41 10.85
C GLY A 354 23.97 9.78 9.87
N HIS A 355 24.21 8.54 9.43
CA HIS A 355 23.29 7.85 8.52
C HIS A 355 21.91 7.60 9.13
N ARG A 356 21.81 7.55 10.47
CA ARG A 356 20.56 7.29 11.20
C ARG A 356 19.51 8.38 11.03
N PRO A 357 19.77 9.67 11.32
CA PRO A 357 18.78 10.73 11.14
C PRO A 357 18.35 10.90 9.69
N ILE A 358 19.29 10.82 8.74
CA ILE A 358 18.99 10.92 7.29
C ILE A 358 18.05 9.80 6.86
N PHE A 359 18.36 8.56 7.26
CA PHE A 359 17.53 7.40 6.93
C PHE A 359 16.15 7.45 7.59
N ALA A 360 16.08 7.92 8.84
CA ALA A 360 14.82 8.11 9.55
C ALA A 360 13.94 9.15 8.84
N ALA A 361 14.50 10.30 8.46
CA ALA A 361 13.80 11.33 7.71
C ALA A 361 13.24 10.79 6.37
N MET A 362 14.03 10.01 5.62
CA MET A 362 13.55 9.39 4.38
C MET A 362 12.41 8.39 4.61
N LEU A 363 12.45 7.60 5.69
CA LEU A 363 11.37 6.68 6.07
C LEU A 363 10.12 7.42 6.53
N ASP A 364 10.28 8.54 7.22
CA ASP A 364 9.18 9.40 7.62
C ASP A 364 8.53 10.07 6.41
N GLU A 365 9.31 10.59 5.46
CA GLU A 365 8.78 11.12 4.20
C GLU A 365 7.98 10.07 3.43
N LEU A 366 8.51 8.86 3.33
CA LEU A 366 7.83 7.73 2.70
C LEU A 366 6.52 7.34 3.44
N SER A 367 6.47 7.54 4.76
CA SER A 367 5.28 7.29 5.58
C SER A 367 4.20 8.34 5.38
N HIS A 368 4.57 9.62 5.32
CA HIS A 368 3.66 10.75 5.20
C HIS A 368 3.16 10.96 3.77
N ALA A 369 3.95 10.58 2.76
CA ALA A 369 3.59 10.75 1.37
C ALA A 369 2.25 10.05 1.02
N PRO A 370 1.42 10.68 0.17
CA PRO A 370 0.11 10.16 -0.23
C PRO A 370 0.28 9.00 -1.23
N LEU A 371 0.68 7.84 -0.71
CA LEU A 371 1.00 6.65 -1.47
C LEU A 371 0.06 5.50 -1.12
N LYS A 372 -0.23 4.66 -2.12
CA LYS A 372 -0.83 3.35 -1.86
C LYS A 372 0.17 2.51 -1.06
N LEU A 373 -0.32 1.67 -0.14
CA LEU A 373 0.52 0.82 0.70
C LEU A 373 1.53 -0.02 -0.11
N GLN A 374 1.07 -0.60 -1.21
CA GLN A 374 1.89 -1.39 -2.11
C GLN A 374 3.00 -0.59 -2.81
N GLN A 375 2.70 0.67 -3.18
CA GLN A 375 3.69 1.59 -3.74
C GLN A 375 4.74 1.94 -2.70
N ARG A 376 4.31 2.16 -1.45
CA ARG A 376 5.21 2.45 -0.34
C ARG A 376 6.24 1.34 -0.11
N VAL A 377 5.80 0.08 -0.05
CA VAL A 377 6.69 -1.08 0.09
C VAL A 377 7.60 -1.24 -1.13
N SER A 378 7.08 -1.01 -2.35
CA SER A 378 7.87 -1.08 -3.58
C SER A 378 8.96 0.00 -3.62
N LEU A 379 8.63 1.25 -3.28
CA LEU A 379 9.56 2.37 -3.22
C LEU A 379 10.66 2.14 -2.17
N LEU A 380 10.30 1.60 -1.01
CA LEU A 380 11.27 1.18 0.00
C LEU A 380 12.30 0.21 -0.61
N LYS A 381 11.82 -0.88 -1.24
CA LYS A 381 12.68 -1.95 -1.78
C LYS A 381 13.52 -1.54 -2.98
N ARG A 382 12.94 -0.78 -3.92
CA ARG A 382 13.54 -0.49 -5.24
C ARG A 382 14.31 0.82 -5.31
N HIS A 383 14.04 1.77 -4.41
CA HIS A 383 14.64 3.11 -4.47
C HIS A 383 15.32 3.53 -3.17
N LEU A 384 14.62 3.45 -2.03
CA LEU A 384 15.18 3.90 -0.75
C LEU A 384 16.37 3.02 -0.32
N LEU A 385 16.17 1.70 -0.25
CA LEU A 385 17.23 0.77 0.20
C LEU A 385 18.44 0.76 -0.74
N PRO A 386 18.31 0.74 -2.09
CA PRO A 386 19.45 0.83 -2.99
C PRO A 386 20.22 2.16 -2.89
N LYS A 387 19.52 3.29 -2.73
CA LYS A 387 20.16 4.60 -2.54
C LYS A 387 21.06 4.59 -1.30
N VAL A 388 20.52 4.10 -0.19
CA VAL A 388 21.25 4.02 1.08
C VAL A 388 22.33 2.94 1.04
N LEU A 389 22.10 1.83 0.35
CA LEU A 389 23.09 0.75 0.20
C LEU A 389 24.36 1.25 -0.46
N HIS A 390 24.26 2.08 -1.50
CA HIS A 390 25.43 2.66 -2.17
C HIS A 390 26.30 3.46 -1.18
N GLU A 391 25.68 4.37 -0.42
CA GLU A 391 26.38 5.15 0.61
C GLU A 391 26.99 4.26 1.71
N LEU A 392 26.25 3.26 2.21
CA LEU A 392 26.71 2.38 3.27
C LEU A 392 27.87 1.45 2.86
N VAL A 393 27.94 1.09 1.57
CA VAL A 393 29.02 0.24 1.02
C VAL A 393 30.31 1.04 0.86
N LEU A 394 30.22 2.32 0.50
CA LEU A 394 31.38 3.20 0.37
C LEU A 394 31.88 3.71 1.73
N GLY A 395 30.98 4.01 2.67
CA GLY A 395 31.33 4.59 3.97
C GLY A 395 31.82 3.59 5.03
N ALA A 396 32.53 4.09 6.04
CA ALA A 396 32.88 3.33 7.25
C ALA A 396 31.68 3.27 8.20
N VAL A 397 31.01 2.12 8.27
CA VAL A 397 29.77 1.95 9.06
C VAL A 397 29.89 0.79 10.02
N HIS A 398 29.63 1.06 11.31
CA HIS A 398 29.63 0.04 12.35
C HIS A 398 28.42 -0.92 12.23
N ARG A 399 28.64 -2.20 12.55
CA ARG A 399 27.59 -3.25 12.45
C ARG A 399 26.35 -2.96 13.30
N ASN A 400 26.50 -2.33 14.46
CA ASN A 400 25.35 -1.94 15.29
C ASN A 400 24.50 -0.84 14.63
N THR A 401 25.11 0.03 13.82
CA THR A 401 24.37 1.03 13.04
C THR A 401 23.49 0.33 12.02
N LEU A 402 24.02 -0.64 11.27
CA LEU A 402 23.24 -1.43 10.31
C LEU A 402 22.06 -2.15 10.97
N LYS A 403 22.28 -2.79 12.13
CA LYS A 403 21.20 -3.43 12.91
C LYS A 403 20.11 -2.44 13.34
N ARG A 404 20.48 -1.21 13.69
CA ARG A 404 19.53 -0.14 14.06
C ARG A 404 18.72 0.32 12.84
N LEU A 405 19.35 0.49 11.68
CA LEU A 405 18.66 0.82 10.43
C LEU A 405 17.66 -0.29 10.06
N ASP A 406 18.06 -1.56 10.12
CA ASP A 406 17.16 -2.70 9.86
C ASP A 406 15.97 -2.71 10.85
N THR A 407 16.21 -2.34 12.11
CA THR A 407 15.14 -2.23 13.11
C THR A 407 14.14 -1.14 12.75
N GLN A 408 14.61 0.02 12.29
CA GLN A 408 13.74 1.11 11.82
C GLN A 408 12.91 0.68 10.61
N VAL A 409 13.51 -0.02 9.64
CA VAL A 409 12.79 -0.56 8.47
C VAL A 409 11.68 -1.52 8.92
N ARG A 410 11.99 -2.48 9.80
CA ARG A 410 11.01 -3.45 10.30
C ARG A 410 9.87 -2.78 11.06
N GLN A 411 10.17 -1.77 11.88
CA GLN A 411 9.14 -1.01 12.61
C GLN A 411 8.19 -0.27 11.65
N HIS A 412 8.72 0.36 10.60
CA HIS A 412 7.91 1.04 9.58
C HIS A 412 7.05 0.06 8.79
N LEU A 413 7.63 -1.06 8.34
CA LEU A 413 6.90 -2.12 7.63
C LEU A 413 5.77 -2.69 8.48
N ARG A 414 6.04 -2.99 9.76
CA ARG A 414 5.00 -3.49 10.69
C ARG A 414 3.89 -2.46 10.88
N ARG A 415 4.22 -1.17 11.03
CA ARG A 415 3.22 -0.09 11.11
C ARG A 415 2.38 0.01 9.84
N TRP A 416 3.00 0.05 8.67
CA TRP A 416 2.29 0.22 7.39
C TRP A 416 1.40 -0.98 7.05
N LEU A 417 1.90 -2.20 7.26
CA LEU A 417 1.20 -3.45 6.99
C LEU A 417 0.28 -3.88 8.17
N ARG A 418 0.22 -3.07 9.24
CA ARG A 418 -0.55 -3.36 10.47
C ARG A 418 -0.23 -4.77 11.01
N LEU A 419 1.05 -5.13 10.96
CA LEU A 419 1.54 -6.40 11.43
C LEU A 419 1.83 -6.31 12.93
N PRO A 420 1.45 -7.35 13.69
CA PRO A 420 1.83 -7.48 15.08
C PRO A 420 3.33 -7.56 15.38
N ALA A 421 3.71 -7.30 16.64
CA ALA A 421 5.09 -7.43 17.11
C ALA A 421 5.61 -8.89 17.08
N ASP A 422 4.72 -9.85 17.31
CA ASP A 422 4.95 -11.29 17.30
C ASP A 422 5.00 -11.90 15.89
N THR A 423 4.98 -11.08 14.84
CA THR A 423 5.17 -11.52 13.44
C THR A 423 6.64 -11.88 13.21
N PRO A 424 6.94 -13.06 12.63
CA PRO A 424 8.30 -13.52 12.43
C PRO A 424 9.10 -12.52 11.61
N THR A 425 10.31 -12.19 12.06
CA THR A 425 11.21 -11.30 11.30
C THR A 425 11.64 -11.94 9.98
N ALA A 426 11.68 -13.27 9.93
CA ALA A 426 12.01 -14.03 8.73
C ALA A 426 11.04 -13.75 7.58
N PHE A 427 9.74 -13.55 7.84
CA PHE A 427 8.77 -13.16 6.81
C PHE A 427 9.20 -11.91 6.03
N LEU A 428 9.68 -10.88 6.74
CA LEU A 428 10.02 -9.60 6.11
C LEU A 428 11.23 -9.74 5.15
N HIS A 429 12.16 -10.63 5.48
CA HIS A 429 13.43 -10.77 4.77
C HIS A 429 13.46 -11.96 3.79
N ALA A 430 12.64 -12.99 4.01
CA ALA A 430 12.56 -14.16 3.15
C ALA A 430 12.19 -13.76 1.71
N PRO A 431 12.71 -14.46 0.70
CA PRO A 431 12.43 -14.17 -0.70
C PRO A 431 10.93 -14.19 -1.01
N VAL A 432 10.52 -13.44 -2.04
CA VAL A 432 9.11 -13.40 -2.43
C VAL A 432 8.63 -14.76 -2.95
N ASN A 433 9.48 -15.49 -3.68
CA ASN A 433 9.14 -16.81 -4.19
C ASN A 433 8.86 -17.80 -3.05
N ASP A 434 9.60 -17.72 -1.95
CA ASP A 434 9.41 -18.49 -0.70
C ASP A 434 8.28 -17.95 0.19
N GLY A 435 7.53 -16.96 -0.29
CA GLY A 435 6.36 -16.41 0.37
C GLY A 435 6.61 -15.24 1.32
N GLY A 436 7.86 -14.81 1.48
CA GLY A 436 8.23 -13.62 2.25
C GLY A 436 8.01 -12.29 1.51
N LEU A 437 8.32 -11.18 2.17
CA LEU A 437 8.21 -9.84 1.60
C LEU A 437 9.46 -9.44 0.77
N GLY A 438 10.58 -10.14 0.94
CA GLY A 438 11.83 -9.93 0.20
C GLY A 438 12.49 -8.58 0.46
N VAL A 439 12.42 -8.05 1.67
CA VAL A 439 13.12 -6.82 2.06
C VAL A 439 14.56 -7.16 2.46
N PRO A 440 15.59 -6.58 1.83
CA PRO A 440 16.97 -6.91 2.17
C PRO A 440 17.31 -6.51 3.60
N CYS A 441 18.08 -7.35 4.29
CA CYS A 441 18.66 -7.05 5.60
C CYS A 441 20.01 -6.36 5.41
N LEU A 442 20.12 -5.08 5.77
CA LEU A 442 21.33 -4.26 5.57
C LEU A 442 22.52 -4.80 6.36
N ALA A 443 22.29 -5.33 7.57
CA ALA A 443 23.34 -5.94 8.39
C ALA A 443 23.98 -7.18 7.75
N VAL A 444 23.33 -7.79 6.75
CA VAL A 444 23.84 -8.94 5.99
C VAL A 444 24.30 -8.51 4.59
N LEU A 445 23.52 -7.68 3.91
CA LEU A 445 23.79 -7.28 2.53
C LEU A 445 25.00 -6.33 2.39
N VAL A 446 25.18 -5.39 3.32
CA VAL A 446 26.27 -4.40 3.25
C VAL A 446 27.64 -5.07 3.35
N PRO A 447 27.92 -5.97 4.32
CA PRO A 447 29.20 -6.69 4.35
C PRO A 447 29.48 -7.49 3.07
N PHE A 448 28.49 -8.19 2.51
CA PHE A 448 28.67 -8.93 1.26
C PHE A 448 28.97 -8.02 0.07
N ALA A 449 28.28 -6.88 -0.03
CA ALA A 449 28.52 -5.90 -1.08
C ALA A 449 29.90 -5.25 -0.93
N LYS A 450 30.34 -4.97 0.30
CA LYS A 450 31.70 -4.49 0.59
C LYS A 450 32.77 -5.49 0.21
N ARG A 451 32.60 -6.76 0.60
CA ARG A 451 33.52 -7.84 0.23
C ARG A 451 33.67 -7.95 -1.28
N ARG A 452 32.54 -8.10 -2.00
CA ARG A 452 32.56 -8.18 -3.47
C ARG A 452 33.23 -6.98 -4.13
N ARG A 453 32.98 -5.77 -3.61
CA ARG A 453 33.63 -4.55 -4.11
C ARG A 453 35.14 -4.62 -3.92
N LEU A 454 35.61 -5.01 -2.74
CA LEU A 454 37.04 -5.10 -2.45
C LEU A 454 37.73 -6.22 -3.25
N ASP A 455 37.08 -7.37 -3.39
CA ASP A 455 37.56 -8.45 -4.27
C ASP A 455 37.70 -7.95 -5.72
N SER A 456 36.75 -7.12 -6.19
CA SER A 456 36.81 -6.51 -7.53
C SER A 456 37.94 -5.47 -7.65
N VAL A 457 38.24 -4.72 -6.59
CA VAL A 457 39.35 -3.77 -6.55
C VAL A 457 40.69 -4.50 -6.60
N LEU A 458 40.83 -5.59 -5.83
CA LEU A 458 42.03 -6.43 -5.82
C LEU A 458 42.26 -7.14 -7.16
N ALA A 459 41.18 -7.56 -7.83
CA ALA A 459 41.21 -8.19 -9.14
C ALA A 459 41.19 -7.20 -10.32
N SER A 460 41.27 -5.89 -10.06
CA SER A 460 41.24 -4.86 -11.12
C SER A 460 42.42 -5.03 -12.07
N SER A 461 42.22 -4.78 -13.37
CA SER A 461 43.31 -4.73 -14.37
C SER A 461 44.26 -3.54 -14.13
N GLU A 462 43.75 -2.46 -13.55
CA GLU A 462 44.47 -1.21 -13.35
C GLU A 462 45.46 -1.29 -12.15
N PRO A 463 46.78 -1.11 -12.37
CA PRO A 463 47.79 -1.20 -11.32
C PRO A 463 47.56 -0.21 -10.16
N ALA A 464 47.19 1.03 -10.47
CA ALA A 464 46.92 2.06 -9.45
C ALA A 464 45.78 1.67 -8.48
N VAL A 465 44.74 1.02 -9.00
CA VAL A 465 43.59 0.56 -8.20
C VAL A 465 43.98 -0.61 -7.30
N ARG A 466 44.81 -1.54 -7.78
CA ARG A 466 45.35 -2.63 -6.96
C ARG A 466 46.29 -2.11 -5.87
N ALA A 467 47.19 -1.18 -6.23
CA ALA A 467 48.11 -0.55 -5.29
C ALA A 467 47.37 0.18 -4.16
N ALA A 468 46.25 0.83 -4.46
CA ALA A 468 45.40 1.47 -3.45
C ALA A 468 44.79 0.47 -2.44
N ALA A 469 44.56 -0.78 -2.84
CA ALA A 469 44.07 -1.81 -1.93
C ALA A 469 45.18 -2.44 -1.06
N THR A 470 46.44 -2.36 -1.47
CA THR A 470 47.58 -2.93 -0.72
C THR A 470 48.21 -1.97 0.27
N VAL A 471 47.71 -0.73 0.39
CA VAL A 471 48.21 0.25 1.35
C VAL A 471 47.87 -0.19 2.78
N PRO A 472 48.77 -0.01 3.77
CA PRO A 472 48.51 -0.37 5.17
C PRO A 472 47.20 0.16 5.77
N SER A 473 46.76 1.35 5.34
CA SER A 473 45.49 1.95 5.74
C SER A 473 44.26 1.14 5.27
N ALA A 474 44.36 0.45 4.14
CA ALA A 474 43.28 -0.35 3.56
C ALA A 474 43.11 -1.73 4.25
N TYR A 475 44.16 -2.28 4.87
CA TYR A 475 44.13 -3.62 5.48
C TYR A 475 43.06 -3.78 6.56
N SER A 476 42.80 -2.73 7.35
CA SER A 476 41.75 -2.76 8.37
C SER A 476 40.35 -2.97 7.76
N GLY A 477 40.06 -2.30 6.64
CA GLY A 477 38.83 -2.44 5.88
C GLY A 477 38.73 -3.79 5.16
N LEU A 478 39.83 -4.26 4.57
CA LEU A 478 39.94 -5.57 3.93
C LEU A 478 39.68 -6.70 4.92
N ARG A 479 40.32 -6.67 6.09
CA ARG A 479 40.12 -7.67 7.15
C ARG A 479 38.67 -7.73 7.60
N LEU A 480 38.04 -6.57 7.80
CA LEU A 480 36.63 -6.49 8.21
C LEU A 480 35.67 -7.02 7.12
N ALA A 481 35.99 -6.83 5.85
CA ALA A 481 35.18 -7.32 4.74
C ALA A 481 35.37 -8.82 4.45
N ALA A 482 36.57 -9.36 4.72
CA ALA A 482 36.87 -10.77 4.59
C ALA A 482 36.20 -11.63 5.68
N GLN A 483 35.87 -11.04 6.83
CA GLN A 483 35.20 -11.77 7.92
C GLN A 483 33.80 -12.26 7.50
N PRO A 484 33.45 -13.51 7.83
CA PRO A 484 32.12 -14.03 7.53
C PRO A 484 31.04 -13.31 8.35
N VAL A 485 29.87 -13.13 7.76
CA VAL A 485 28.78 -12.42 8.41
C VAL A 485 28.14 -13.32 9.45
N ARG A 486 28.55 -13.17 10.71
CA ARG A 486 27.83 -13.77 11.82
C ARG A 486 26.47 -13.09 11.93
N PHE A 487 25.37 -13.81 11.85
CA PHE A 487 24.03 -13.28 12.05
C PHE A 487 23.27 -14.19 13.02
N ARG A 488 22.97 -13.65 14.21
CA ARG A 488 22.48 -14.45 15.35
C ARG A 488 23.41 -15.64 15.62
N ARG A 489 22.91 -16.88 15.57
CA ARG A 489 23.66 -18.13 15.79
C ARG A 489 24.24 -18.73 14.50
N SER A 490 24.05 -18.10 13.35
CA SER A 490 24.47 -18.63 12.05
C SER A 490 25.62 -17.80 11.47
N VAL A 491 26.45 -18.46 10.67
CA VAL A 491 27.52 -17.82 9.89
C VAL A 491 27.07 -17.83 8.43
N LEU A 492 27.01 -16.65 7.82
CA LEU A 492 26.60 -16.48 6.43
C LEU A 492 27.82 -16.05 5.61
N ALA A 493 28.21 -16.86 4.63
CA ALA A 493 29.35 -16.59 3.75
C ALA A 493 28.92 -16.01 2.40
N SER A 494 27.73 -16.35 1.93
CA SER A 494 27.21 -15.96 0.63
C SER A 494 25.81 -15.34 0.67
N LYS A 495 25.40 -14.72 -0.45
CA LYS A 495 24.01 -14.29 -0.65
C LYS A 495 23.04 -15.48 -0.64
N GLU A 496 23.50 -16.65 -1.09
CA GLU A 496 22.70 -17.88 -1.09
C GLU A 496 22.46 -18.38 0.33
N ASP A 497 23.50 -18.40 1.17
CA ASP A 497 23.38 -18.79 2.57
C ASP A 497 22.39 -17.89 3.30
N ALA A 498 22.41 -16.58 3.00
CA ALA A 498 21.44 -15.65 3.55
C ALA A 498 20.01 -15.94 3.08
N ARG A 499 19.81 -16.30 1.79
CA ARG A 499 18.49 -16.73 1.28
C ARG A 499 18.00 -17.96 2.02
N ASN A 500 18.84 -18.99 2.12
CA ASN A 500 18.52 -20.25 2.78
C ASN A 500 18.28 -20.07 4.28
N TYR A 501 19.06 -19.23 4.95
CA TYR A 501 18.83 -18.85 6.34
C TYR A 501 17.44 -18.25 6.55
N TRP A 502 17.06 -17.26 5.76
CA TRP A 502 15.75 -16.62 5.91
C TRP A 502 14.60 -17.56 5.56
N LYS A 503 14.77 -18.40 4.54
CA LYS A 503 13.82 -19.45 4.16
C LYS A 503 13.60 -20.45 5.30
N SER A 504 14.67 -21.06 5.82
CA SER A 504 14.59 -22.03 6.92
C SER A 504 14.06 -21.41 8.21
N ALA A 505 14.47 -20.17 8.54
CA ALA A 505 13.94 -19.44 9.69
C ALA A 505 12.46 -19.06 9.52
N PHE A 506 11.97 -18.91 8.28
CA PHE A 506 10.57 -18.64 8.01
C PHE A 506 9.73 -19.91 8.13
N TYR A 507 10.14 -21.00 7.49
CA TYR A 507 9.39 -22.27 7.51
C TYR A 507 9.41 -22.98 8.87
N SER A 508 10.43 -22.74 9.69
CA SER A 508 10.44 -23.21 11.08
C SER A 508 9.47 -22.45 11.99
N SER A 509 8.97 -21.28 11.57
CA SER A 509 7.99 -20.51 12.34
C SER A 509 6.57 -21.07 12.18
N ALA A 510 5.75 -20.94 13.22
CA ALA A 510 4.36 -21.42 13.19
C ALA A 510 3.52 -20.78 12.09
N ASP A 511 3.77 -19.51 11.77
CA ASP A 511 3.04 -18.76 10.75
C ASP A 511 3.59 -19.03 9.33
N GLY A 512 4.88 -19.37 9.20
CA GLY A 512 5.54 -19.61 7.91
C GLY A 512 5.57 -21.07 7.46
N ARG A 513 5.40 -22.05 8.35
CA ARG A 513 5.38 -23.49 8.00
C ARG A 513 4.38 -23.82 6.89
N PRO A 514 3.10 -23.37 6.93
CA PRO A 514 2.13 -23.69 5.87
C PRO A 514 2.48 -23.01 4.53
N LEU A 515 3.37 -22.01 4.54
CA LEU A 515 3.75 -21.27 3.35
C LEU A 515 4.88 -21.93 2.55
N ALA A 516 5.51 -22.98 3.08
CA ALA A 516 6.58 -23.70 2.40
C ALA A 516 6.16 -24.26 1.03
N ALA A 517 4.92 -24.73 0.91
CA ALA A 517 4.39 -25.24 -0.35
C ALA A 517 4.20 -24.17 -1.42
N PHE A 518 4.00 -22.90 -1.04
CA PHE A 518 3.87 -21.80 -2.00
C PHE A 518 5.16 -21.56 -2.77
N ALA A 519 6.31 -22.02 -2.27
CA ALA A 519 7.57 -21.99 -3.00
C ALA A 519 7.54 -22.84 -4.29
N LYS A 520 6.65 -23.84 -4.36
CA LYS A 520 6.44 -24.65 -5.57
C LYS A 520 5.78 -23.85 -6.70
N SER A 521 5.14 -22.70 -6.42
CA SER A 521 4.41 -21.90 -7.41
C SER A 521 4.79 -20.42 -7.35
N ALA A 522 5.59 -19.98 -8.32
CA ALA A 522 5.97 -18.57 -8.47
C ALA A 522 4.75 -17.63 -8.63
N CYS A 523 3.69 -18.10 -9.30
CA CYS A 523 2.46 -17.33 -9.50
C CYS A 523 1.76 -16.99 -8.18
N ALA A 524 1.82 -17.88 -7.19
CA ALA A 524 1.12 -17.70 -5.91
C ALA A 524 1.67 -16.53 -5.09
N SER A 525 2.94 -16.16 -5.30
CA SER A 525 3.61 -15.05 -4.63
C SER A 525 3.82 -13.81 -5.52
N GLN A 526 3.52 -13.88 -6.82
CA GLN A 526 3.80 -12.81 -7.79
C GLN A 526 3.14 -11.48 -7.41
N TRP A 527 1.94 -11.53 -6.83
CA TRP A 527 1.18 -10.35 -6.42
C TRP A 527 1.86 -9.53 -5.30
N LEU A 528 2.80 -10.12 -4.54
CA LEU A 528 3.62 -9.39 -3.56
C LEU A 528 4.68 -8.50 -4.23
N SER A 529 5.25 -8.97 -5.35
CA SER A 529 6.27 -8.22 -6.12
C SER A 529 5.65 -7.26 -7.13
N SER A 530 4.52 -7.64 -7.74
CA SER A 530 3.82 -6.86 -8.76
C SER A 530 2.32 -6.76 -8.46
N PRO A 531 1.91 -5.88 -7.53
CA PRO A 531 0.52 -5.74 -7.10
C PRO A 531 -0.33 -4.89 -8.05
N ALA A 532 0.04 -4.78 -9.33
CA ALA A 532 -0.62 -3.88 -10.29
C ALA A 532 -2.12 -4.16 -10.43
N ARG A 533 -2.52 -5.43 -10.34
CA ARG A 533 -3.91 -5.90 -10.46
C ARG A 533 -4.60 -6.14 -9.11
N VAL A 534 -3.95 -5.79 -7.99
CA VAL A 534 -4.50 -6.01 -6.65
C VAL A 534 -4.97 -4.69 -6.06
N PHE A 535 -6.20 -4.67 -5.56
CA PHE A 535 -6.71 -3.51 -4.85
C PHE A 535 -5.90 -3.25 -3.57
N PRO A 536 -5.60 -1.99 -3.19
CA PRO A 536 -4.76 -1.71 -2.03
C PRO A 536 -5.25 -2.31 -0.70
N TRP A 537 -6.56 -2.36 -0.49
CA TRP A 537 -7.15 -2.98 0.69
C TRP A 537 -6.97 -4.51 0.68
N LEU A 538 -7.07 -5.13 -0.50
CA LEU A 538 -6.88 -6.56 -0.70
C LEU A 538 -5.40 -6.94 -0.56
N TYR A 539 -4.47 -6.08 -0.98
CA TYR A 539 -3.04 -6.27 -0.75
C TYR A 539 -2.72 -6.36 0.74
N LEU A 540 -3.22 -5.40 1.54
CA LEU A 540 -3.07 -5.44 3.00
C LEU A 540 -3.70 -6.68 3.60
N ARG A 541 -4.97 -6.96 3.25
CA ARG A 541 -5.72 -8.07 3.85
C ARG A 541 -5.16 -9.42 3.43
N GLY A 542 -4.69 -9.55 2.20
CA GLY A 542 -4.02 -10.73 1.68
C GLY A 542 -2.73 -11.03 2.41
N ILE A 543 -1.90 -10.01 2.70
CA ILE A 543 -0.69 -10.20 3.52
C ILE A 543 -1.07 -10.66 4.93
N GLN A 544 -2.08 -10.03 5.54
CA GLN A 544 -2.49 -10.40 6.88
C GLN A 544 -3.09 -11.81 6.98
N LEU A 545 -3.84 -12.21 5.95
CA LEU A 545 -4.38 -13.56 5.81
C LEU A 545 -3.26 -14.59 5.65
N ARG A 546 -2.30 -14.29 4.77
CA ARG A 546 -1.17 -15.18 4.48
C ARG A 546 -0.31 -15.42 5.72
N GLU A 547 -0.02 -14.37 6.47
CA GLU A 547 0.79 -14.45 7.69
C GLU A 547 0.05 -14.97 8.92
N GLY A 548 -1.23 -15.34 8.79
CA GLY A 548 -2.02 -15.81 9.94
C GLY A 548 -2.17 -14.76 11.05
N VAL A 549 -2.01 -13.46 10.74
CA VAL A 549 -2.06 -12.36 11.73
C VAL A 549 -3.45 -11.77 11.91
N LEU A 550 -4.45 -12.35 11.23
CA LEU A 550 -5.85 -12.01 11.45
C LEU A 550 -6.26 -12.33 12.89
N SER A 551 -7.21 -11.55 13.41
CA SER A 551 -7.64 -11.68 14.80
C SER A 551 -8.37 -13.00 15.03
N THR A 552 -7.69 -13.94 15.67
CA THR A 552 -8.29 -15.15 16.23
C THR A 552 -8.00 -15.23 17.73
N LYS A 553 -8.79 -16.01 18.47
CA LYS A 553 -8.56 -16.24 19.90
C LYS A 553 -7.22 -16.93 20.14
N SER A 554 -6.83 -17.93 19.33
CA SER A 554 -5.49 -18.53 19.45
C SER A 554 -4.37 -17.52 19.24
N ARG A 555 -4.52 -16.57 18.31
CA ARG A 555 -3.53 -15.50 18.11
C ARG A 555 -3.50 -14.51 19.28
N ARG A 556 -4.67 -14.19 19.85
CA ARG A 556 -4.78 -13.34 21.05
C ARG A 556 -4.11 -14.01 22.25
N ASN A 557 -4.38 -15.30 22.45
CA ASN A 557 -3.79 -16.11 23.52
C ASN A 557 -2.24 -16.05 23.48
N ARG A 558 -1.62 -16.14 22.29
CA ARG A 558 -0.15 -15.98 22.14
C ARG A 558 0.42 -14.68 22.73
N ARG A 559 -0.40 -13.63 22.89
CA ARG A 559 0.03 -12.35 23.48
C ARG A 559 -0.40 -12.15 24.92
N THR A 560 -1.60 -12.61 25.27
CA THR A 560 -2.22 -12.31 26.56
C THR A 560 -2.10 -13.47 27.55
N GLY A 561 -1.73 -14.68 27.09
CA GLY A 561 -1.71 -15.89 27.92
C GLY A 561 -3.11 -16.35 28.38
N ILE A 562 -4.18 -15.80 27.80
CA ILE A 562 -5.56 -16.13 28.17
C ILE A 562 -5.94 -17.48 27.55
N SER A 563 -6.29 -18.45 28.39
CA SER A 563 -6.60 -19.83 28.00
C SER A 563 -7.85 -20.01 27.12
N ASP A 564 -8.70 -18.99 26.96
CA ASP A 564 -9.83 -19.03 26.01
C ASP A 564 -9.34 -18.95 24.56
N ASP A 565 -9.03 -20.11 23.97
CA ASP A 565 -8.70 -20.26 22.56
C ASP A 565 -9.68 -21.11 21.76
N LEU A 566 -10.85 -21.45 22.34
CA LEU A 566 -11.92 -22.18 21.66
C LEU A 566 -12.69 -21.28 20.69
N CYS A 567 -13.10 -21.86 19.56
CA CYS A 567 -13.80 -21.17 18.47
C CYS A 567 -15.02 -20.39 18.96
N ARG A 568 -15.15 -19.12 18.53
CA ARG A 568 -16.36 -18.29 18.78
C ARG A 568 -17.64 -18.93 18.26
N GLY A 569 -17.52 -19.86 17.31
CA GLY A 569 -18.64 -20.66 16.81
C GLY A 569 -19.01 -21.86 17.65
N GLN A 570 -18.43 -22.02 18.84
CA GLN A 570 -18.80 -23.04 19.83
C GLN A 570 -18.71 -24.49 19.31
N CYS A 571 -17.94 -24.73 18.24
CA CYS A 571 -17.76 -26.06 17.66
C CYS A 571 -16.74 -26.95 18.41
N GLY A 572 -16.34 -26.57 19.62
CA GLY A 572 -15.36 -27.31 20.45
C GLY A 572 -13.89 -27.28 19.98
N GLN A 573 -13.62 -26.80 18.75
CA GLN A 573 -12.27 -26.72 18.19
C GLN A 573 -11.54 -25.43 18.55
N ARG A 574 -10.20 -25.48 18.52
CA ARG A 574 -9.33 -24.31 18.71
C ARG A 574 -9.48 -23.28 17.59
N GLU A 575 -9.63 -22.00 17.93
CA GLU A 575 -9.84 -20.88 16.98
C GLU A 575 -8.56 -20.46 16.26
N THR A 576 -8.10 -21.29 15.32
CA THR A 576 -7.05 -20.94 14.38
C THR A 576 -7.64 -20.39 13.09
N LEU A 577 -6.84 -19.62 12.33
CA LEU A 577 -7.26 -19.17 11.01
C LEU A 577 -7.53 -20.36 10.08
N PHE A 578 -6.72 -21.42 10.18
CA PHE A 578 -6.91 -22.66 9.45
C PHE A 578 -8.26 -23.30 9.78
N HIS A 579 -8.61 -23.45 11.06
CA HIS A 579 -9.92 -23.95 11.48
C HIS A 579 -11.06 -23.12 10.89
N ILE A 580 -11.00 -21.79 11.01
CA ILE A 580 -12.03 -20.88 10.48
C ILE A 580 -12.19 -21.04 8.95
N LEU A 581 -11.10 -21.21 8.22
CA LEU A 581 -11.11 -21.23 6.75
C LEU A 581 -11.40 -22.61 6.15
N GLN A 582 -11.23 -23.69 6.91
CA GLN A 582 -11.31 -25.06 6.40
C GLN A 582 -12.47 -25.86 7.01
N PHE A 583 -12.76 -25.70 8.31
CA PHE A 583 -13.65 -26.62 9.03
C PHE A 583 -14.85 -25.95 9.70
N CYS A 584 -14.69 -24.75 10.27
CA CYS A 584 -15.66 -24.14 11.17
C CYS A 584 -17.10 -24.09 10.61
N GLN A 585 -18.09 -24.65 11.31
CA GLN A 585 -19.45 -24.70 10.77
C GLN A 585 -20.06 -23.32 10.51
N LEU A 586 -19.74 -22.32 11.34
CA LEU A 586 -20.19 -20.94 11.13
C LEU A 586 -19.77 -20.34 9.79
N THR A 587 -18.63 -20.76 9.23
CA THR A 587 -18.11 -20.22 7.96
C THR A 587 -18.42 -21.09 6.77
N HIS A 588 -19.23 -22.15 6.93
CA HIS A 588 -19.55 -23.10 5.86
C HIS A 588 -20.04 -22.39 4.58
N GLN A 589 -21.04 -21.51 4.71
CA GLN A 589 -21.58 -20.76 3.56
C GLN A 589 -20.53 -19.87 2.88
N ALA A 590 -19.62 -19.26 3.65
CA ALA A 590 -18.53 -18.46 3.08
C ALA A 590 -17.49 -19.34 2.36
N ARG A 591 -17.25 -20.57 2.84
CA ARG A 591 -16.37 -21.54 2.15
C ARG A 591 -16.98 -21.99 0.82
N VAL A 592 -18.26 -22.36 0.82
CA VAL A 592 -19.01 -22.72 -0.40
C VAL A 592 -19.04 -21.55 -1.38
N TRP A 593 -19.30 -20.34 -0.89
CA TRP A 593 -19.26 -19.15 -1.74
C TRP A 593 -17.88 -18.94 -2.37
N ARG A 594 -16.79 -19.04 -1.59
CA ARG A 594 -15.42 -18.92 -2.10
C ARG A 594 -15.11 -19.96 -3.17
N HIS A 595 -15.51 -21.21 -2.94
CA HIS A 595 -15.41 -22.31 -3.90
C HIS A 595 -16.10 -21.98 -5.22
N ASN A 596 -17.38 -21.62 -5.14
CA ASN A 596 -18.21 -21.35 -6.31
C ASN A 596 -17.72 -20.13 -7.10
N GLN A 597 -17.11 -19.14 -6.44
CA GLN A 597 -16.48 -18.01 -7.14
C GLN A 597 -15.28 -18.44 -7.98
N VAL A 598 -14.42 -19.33 -7.47
CA VAL A 598 -13.27 -19.87 -8.22
C VAL A 598 -13.76 -20.71 -9.40
N MET A 599 -14.76 -21.56 -9.17
CA MET A 599 -15.42 -22.36 -10.21
C MET A 599 -15.97 -21.52 -11.34
N LYS A 600 -16.82 -20.54 -11.02
CA LYS A 600 -17.41 -19.64 -12.01
C LYS A 600 -16.36 -18.84 -12.77
N LEU A 601 -15.30 -18.40 -12.10
CA LEU A 601 -14.20 -17.68 -12.74
C LEU A 601 -13.47 -18.56 -13.76
N LEU A 602 -13.17 -19.81 -13.41
CA LEU A 602 -12.50 -20.76 -14.29
C LEU A 602 -13.38 -21.10 -15.49
N ALA A 603 -14.65 -21.46 -15.25
CA ALA A 603 -15.61 -21.77 -16.31
C ALA A 603 -15.79 -20.59 -17.29
N THR A 604 -15.92 -19.37 -16.77
CA THR A 604 -16.03 -18.16 -17.61
C THR A 604 -14.81 -18.00 -18.53
N LYS A 605 -13.61 -18.33 -18.06
CA LYS A 605 -12.39 -18.25 -18.87
C LYS A 605 -12.30 -19.35 -19.93
N LEU A 606 -12.75 -20.56 -19.60
CA LEU A 606 -12.78 -21.69 -20.53
C LEU A 606 -13.77 -21.45 -21.67
N VAL A 607 -14.98 -20.98 -21.34
CA VAL A 607 -16.00 -20.60 -22.35
C VAL A 607 -15.48 -19.48 -23.26
N LYS A 608 -14.83 -18.46 -22.70
CA LYS A 608 -14.22 -17.37 -23.50
C LYS A 608 -13.10 -17.83 -24.44
N ARG A 609 -12.52 -19.00 -24.19
CA ARG A 609 -11.51 -19.62 -25.07
C ARG A 609 -12.12 -20.57 -26.10
N GLY A 610 -13.44 -20.69 -26.15
CA GLY A 610 -14.16 -21.52 -27.12
C GLY A 610 -14.46 -22.93 -26.64
N HIS A 611 -14.14 -23.30 -25.40
CA HIS A 611 -14.47 -24.63 -24.88
C HIS A 611 -15.95 -24.74 -24.50
N LYS A 612 -16.57 -25.88 -24.80
CA LYS A 612 -17.89 -26.26 -24.26
C LYS A 612 -17.71 -26.75 -22.83
N VAL A 613 -18.43 -26.14 -21.89
CA VAL A 613 -18.28 -26.38 -20.45
C VAL A 613 -19.63 -26.66 -19.82
N LEU A 614 -19.72 -27.77 -19.09
CA LEU A 614 -20.85 -28.09 -18.22
C LEU A 614 -20.46 -27.77 -16.78
N LEU A 615 -21.31 -27.01 -16.09
CA LEU A 615 -21.12 -26.67 -14.68
C LEU A 615 -21.98 -27.58 -13.83
N GLU A 616 -21.37 -28.19 -12.82
CA GLU A 616 -22.10 -28.97 -11.81
C GLU A 616 -23.06 -30.03 -12.41
N PRO A 617 -22.67 -30.80 -13.46
CA PRO A 617 -23.57 -31.78 -14.07
C PRO A 617 -23.89 -32.92 -13.11
N HIS A 618 -25.08 -33.49 -13.25
CA HIS A 618 -25.48 -34.68 -12.48
C HIS A 618 -25.21 -35.90 -13.35
N ILE A 619 -24.19 -36.68 -12.99
CA ILE A 619 -23.77 -37.89 -13.70
C ILE A 619 -24.31 -39.09 -12.93
N PRO A 620 -25.17 -39.93 -13.53
CA PRO A 620 -25.72 -41.10 -12.85
C PRO A 620 -24.63 -42.08 -12.38
N GLU A 621 -24.84 -42.69 -11.21
CA GLU A 621 -24.03 -43.79 -10.67
C GLU A 621 -24.95 -44.69 -9.83
N GLY A 622 -25.35 -45.82 -10.41
CA GLY A 622 -26.41 -46.68 -9.88
C GLY A 622 -27.70 -45.90 -9.56
N TRP A 623 -28.12 -45.92 -8.28
CA TRP A 623 -29.30 -45.21 -7.77
C TRP A 623 -29.00 -43.78 -7.29
N THR A 624 -27.76 -43.33 -7.45
CA THR A 624 -27.27 -42.03 -7.00
C THR A 624 -26.67 -41.25 -8.16
N PHE A 625 -26.11 -40.07 -7.90
CA PHE A 625 -25.40 -39.29 -8.91
C PHE A 625 -24.11 -38.72 -8.35
N ARG A 626 -23.10 -38.58 -9.21
CA ARG A 626 -21.92 -37.77 -8.95
C ARG A 626 -22.06 -36.39 -9.56
N LYS A 627 -21.49 -35.40 -8.87
CA LYS A 627 -21.60 -34.00 -9.25
C LYS A 627 -20.21 -33.35 -9.27
N PRO A 628 -19.44 -33.51 -10.35
CA PRO A 628 -18.19 -32.78 -10.53
C PRO A 628 -18.46 -31.29 -10.71
N ASP A 629 -17.49 -30.44 -10.37
CA ASP A 629 -17.67 -28.99 -10.49
C ASP A 629 -17.76 -28.51 -11.94
N ILE A 630 -16.87 -29.01 -12.80
CA ILE A 630 -16.75 -28.59 -14.20
C ILE A 630 -16.42 -29.81 -15.07
N VAL A 631 -17.13 -29.97 -16.18
CA VAL A 631 -16.77 -30.91 -17.25
C VAL A 631 -16.51 -30.10 -18.52
N VAL A 632 -15.31 -30.25 -19.07
CA VAL A 632 -14.88 -29.59 -20.31
C VAL A 632 -14.93 -30.60 -21.44
N CYS A 633 -15.70 -30.28 -22.49
CA CYS A 633 -15.76 -31.11 -23.69
C CYS A 633 -14.71 -30.63 -24.68
N GLY A 634 -13.72 -31.48 -24.97
CA GLY A 634 -12.76 -31.32 -26.07
C GLY A 634 -13.10 -32.22 -27.25
N GLU A 635 -12.34 -32.09 -28.34
CA GLU A 635 -12.47 -32.93 -29.53
C GLU A 635 -12.01 -34.37 -29.26
N ASP A 636 -10.94 -34.53 -28.46
CA ASP A 636 -10.33 -35.83 -28.14
C ASP A 636 -10.88 -36.48 -26.84
N GLY A 637 -11.90 -35.87 -26.21
CA GLY A 637 -12.54 -36.43 -25.00
C GLY A 637 -13.01 -35.40 -23.97
N LEU A 638 -13.43 -35.92 -22.82
CA LEU A 638 -13.96 -35.15 -21.70
C LEU A 638 -12.91 -34.97 -20.60
N THR A 639 -12.78 -33.74 -20.09
CA THR A 639 -11.92 -33.45 -18.94
C THR A 639 -12.76 -33.00 -17.75
N VAL A 640 -12.70 -33.75 -16.65
CA VAL A 640 -13.32 -33.38 -15.38
C VAL A 640 -12.37 -32.48 -14.59
N VAL A 641 -12.85 -31.32 -14.17
CA VAL A 641 -12.11 -30.37 -13.35
C VAL A 641 -12.89 -30.11 -12.06
N ASP A 642 -12.32 -30.60 -10.95
CA ASP A 642 -12.93 -30.52 -9.64
C ASP A 642 -12.07 -29.66 -8.69
N ILE A 643 -12.66 -28.60 -8.13
CA ILE A 643 -11.93 -27.47 -7.54
C ILE A 643 -11.73 -27.69 -6.05
N ALA A 644 -10.49 -27.75 -5.62
CA ALA A 644 -10.16 -27.82 -4.21
C ALA A 644 -9.76 -26.44 -3.68
N ILE A 645 -10.38 -26.00 -2.58
CA ILE A 645 -9.90 -24.86 -1.79
C ILE A 645 -9.65 -25.33 -0.37
N ALA A 646 -8.56 -26.08 -0.22
CA ALA A 646 -8.10 -26.62 1.05
C ALA A 646 -6.89 -25.83 1.57
N GLY A 647 -6.58 -26.00 2.85
CA GLY A 647 -5.26 -25.60 3.36
C GLY A 647 -4.24 -26.70 3.06
N GLU A 648 -2.95 -26.36 3.09
CA GLU A 648 -1.90 -27.23 2.56
C GLU A 648 -1.88 -28.63 3.18
N GLU A 649 -2.04 -28.74 4.50
CA GLU A 649 -2.06 -30.03 5.22
C GLU A 649 -3.17 -30.99 4.75
N LEU A 650 -4.18 -30.47 4.05
CA LEU A 650 -5.32 -31.22 3.53
C LEU A 650 -5.29 -31.34 2.01
N MET A 651 -4.38 -30.65 1.32
CA MET A 651 -4.45 -30.50 -0.14
C MET A 651 -4.22 -31.84 -0.84
N GLU A 652 -3.25 -32.63 -0.37
CA GLU A 652 -2.97 -33.96 -0.93
C GLU A 652 -4.12 -34.95 -0.67
N SER A 653 -4.69 -34.96 0.54
CA SER A 653 -5.80 -35.85 0.88
C SER A 653 -7.09 -35.47 0.14
N VAL A 654 -7.38 -34.18 0.01
CA VAL A 654 -8.50 -33.66 -0.79
C VAL A 654 -8.30 -33.98 -2.27
N TYR A 655 -7.10 -33.80 -2.80
CA TYR A 655 -6.78 -34.16 -4.18
C TYR A 655 -6.99 -35.66 -4.45
N ALA A 656 -6.40 -36.53 -3.63
CA ALA A 656 -6.57 -37.98 -3.75
C ALA A 656 -8.03 -38.42 -3.56
N GLY A 657 -8.76 -37.75 -2.66
CA GLY A 657 -10.20 -37.94 -2.48
C GLY A 657 -11.00 -37.60 -3.75
N LYS A 658 -10.74 -36.44 -4.35
CA LYS A 658 -11.40 -35.99 -5.59
C LYS A 658 -11.06 -36.86 -6.80
N ILE A 659 -9.82 -37.36 -6.91
CA ILE A 659 -9.46 -38.31 -7.98
C ILE A 659 -10.28 -39.59 -7.82
N ARG A 660 -10.28 -40.21 -6.62
CA ARG A 660 -11.11 -41.40 -6.36
C ARG A 660 -12.61 -41.14 -6.59
N TYR A 661 -13.08 -39.93 -6.28
CA TYR A 661 -14.46 -39.50 -6.52
C TYR A 661 -14.79 -39.27 -8.00
N ASN A 662 -13.84 -39.08 -8.90
CA ASN A 662 -14.15 -38.86 -10.32
C ASN A 662 -13.67 -40.02 -11.23
N SER A 663 -12.86 -40.95 -10.71
CA SER A 663 -12.30 -42.08 -11.46
C SER A 663 -13.08 -43.40 -11.31
N ALA A 664 -14.34 -43.37 -10.82
CA ALA A 664 -15.16 -44.58 -10.81
C ALA A 664 -15.52 -44.99 -12.24
N ALA A 665 -15.42 -46.29 -12.55
CA ALA A 665 -15.61 -46.82 -13.90
C ALA A 665 -16.99 -46.47 -14.48
N GLU A 666 -18.07 -46.57 -13.69
CA GLU A 666 -19.42 -46.17 -14.11
C GLU A 666 -19.52 -44.68 -14.44
N VAL A 667 -18.83 -43.82 -13.69
CA VAL A 667 -18.82 -42.37 -13.91
C VAL A 667 -18.07 -42.03 -15.19
N GLN A 668 -17.01 -42.77 -15.51
CA GLN A 668 -16.28 -42.62 -16.77
C GLN A 668 -17.09 -43.06 -17.99
N VAL A 669 -17.95 -44.08 -17.84
CA VAL A 669 -18.86 -44.54 -18.92
C VAL A 669 -20.05 -43.60 -19.11
N ASN A 670 -20.55 -43.01 -18.02
CA ASN A 670 -21.72 -42.12 -18.04
C ASN A 670 -21.39 -40.65 -18.35
N LEU A 671 -20.10 -40.30 -18.39
CA LEU A 671 -19.57 -39.01 -18.85
C LEU A 671 -19.52 -39.00 -20.38
#